data_AF-A0A329LGH6-F1
#
_entry.id   AF-A0A329LGH6-F1
#
_cell.length_a   1.000
_cell.length_b   1.000
_cell.length_c   1.000
_cell.angle_alpha   90.00
_cell.angle_beta   90.00
_cell.angle_gamma   90.00
#
_symmetry.space_group_name_H-M   'P 1'
#
loop_
_entity.id
_entity.type
_entity.pdbx_description
1 polymer ?
#
loop_
_entity_poly.entity_id
_entity_poly.type
_entity_poly.pdbx_seq_one_letter_code
_entity_poly.pdbx_strand_id
1 'polypeptide(L)'
;MKRRLALLLAVFMLVSMCWNSIGMAEGYALQQAIQTTQNNHLSDTAKVVYEENFEGKAALSELPDWAFATNGGKIALETDTVSSNVYLKLEDANNNKPIASLHFPELYNGGTVLVEFDIKTDEKPSYSHDYFGVALYGEESELITKVENSTKAKGYAFYIQHRDHTNALVNTLLLPAESYHDGDWYRIRIEVDTDNQHVKGHIFDTSGNLLGTTDFGGFNVATAKGVDMIRFQGASAGLGFISVDNVKVTLLNPPEGPGSGDPTADTIIIDPSSILSDVSHNPIGIVSNHLYDSDIYNPNRAQKLAQSLTELGVGTVRFGEGEAGDRYLWTGAPYPTAPGSPLTPQLSYFSDEKLPLSAAEKAMLNPDGTYKNTQNFNEFMSVIEETGTEPFVIVGLDALVAAEKADWAKTKDQLIESAVEWVRYANVTNNWNVQNWEIGNESYFPGHTGVTWKPADYVAVFNEITAAMKAVDPTIKVGVPVHTMPGWNSVILTQLSSQIDFLVVHLYSSISTSDVDTVINDINRYCRPEDRERIKISITENSVYSPGIYDPNNIKAAVDYATKIGKMLEYDKINYFHFWVTRKGLNNDPSDVRSALDEDGNLLPIGKSISIWSRFLQEKMVSATGAVNTAAFASYSPSSGNMSVILTNRKNEAAPVTVNLTNYTVPEVNEKWVYKGNDPLDKNPVFEKAGSISVQNGVAELTLDPCSVTVIALLTPVSGEPDNDGSTEEESGSSGGEPAPVVSVPTPTPTPTPTPTPTPTPTQAPTPGAAVYFTDVKDHWATQEIRKLIALGYIEGYPDGRFRPDNGITRAEFIKLLTLALKLEQKTGKVYADTESHWARDYIAMANAYGIAGGYNDTIFAPDEPLTREQMAVMIANALELPLTVEEPGFKDMAMVSDWAKSAILAAKKNGIILGYPDMEFKPSAGATRAEAVNIIVKALGFIE
;
A
#
# COMPACT_ATOMS: atom_id res chain seq x y z
N MET A 1 -25.33 56.72 -52.20
CA MET A 1 -24.85 55.89 -51.07
C MET A 1 -25.90 55.58 -50.02
N LYS A 2 -26.72 56.53 -49.53
CA LYS A 2 -27.76 56.23 -48.52
C LYS A 2 -28.98 55.39 -49.00
N ARG A 3 -29.15 55.14 -50.30
CA ARG A 3 -30.19 54.22 -50.83
C ARG A 3 -29.71 52.79 -51.13
N ARG A 4 -28.40 52.51 -51.10
CA ARG A 4 -27.87 51.13 -51.24
C ARG A 4 -27.66 50.41 -49.90
N LEU A 5 -27.62 51.16 -48.79
CA LEU A 5 -27.51 50.58 -47.44
C LEU A 5 -28.89 50.12 -46.89
N ALA A 6 -29.99 50.76 -47.31
CA ALA A 6 -31.35 50.37 -46.90
C ALA A 6 -31.85 49.09 -47.62
N LEU A 7 -31.33 48.77 -48.81
CA LEU A 7 -31.70 47.54 -49.53
C LEU A 7 -30.97 46.30 -48.97
N LEU A 8 -29.76 46.47 -48.42
CA LEU A 8 -29.03 45.35 -47.79
C LEU A 8 -29.60 44.98 -46.41
N LEU A 9 -30.10 45.95 -45.63
CA LEU A 9 -30.73 45.66 -44.33
C LEU A 9 -32.13 45.03 -44.46
N ALA A 10 -32.88 45.33 -45.52
CA ALA A 10 -34.19 44.71 -45.76
C ALA A 10 -34.08 43.24 -46.23
N VAL A 11 -33.02 42.89 -46.97
CA VAL A 11 -32.76 41.49 -47.38
C VAL A 11 -32.28 40.64 -46.21
N PHE A 12 -31.51 41.20 -45.28
CA PHE A 12 -31.05 40.48 -44.08
C PHE A 12 -32.17 40.22 -43.06
N MET A 13 -33.19 41.09 -42.94
CA MET A 13 -34.35 40.82 -42.06
C MET A 13 -35.41 39.89 -42.68
N LEU A 14 -35.50 39.80 -44.02
CA LEU A 14 -36.43 38.87 -44.68
C LEU A 14 -35.91 37.43 -44.75
N VAL A 15 -34.58 37.21 -44.76
CA VAL A 15 -34.00 35.86 -44.69
C VAL A 15 -34.05 35.29 -43.26
N SER A 16 -34.06 36.16 -42.24
CA SER A 16 -34.16 35.72 -40.85
C SER A 16 -35.60 35.46 -40.35
N MET A 17 -36.63 35.82 -41.12
CA MET A 17 -38.05 35.59 -40.76
C MET A 17 -38.75 34.51 -41.61
N CYS A 18 -38.06 33.87 -42.55
CA CYS A 18 -38.60 32.76 -43.36
C CYS A 18 -38.05 31.36 -43.01
N TRP A 19 -37.23 31.21 -41.96
CA TRP A 19 -36.80 29.88 -41.48
C TRP A 19 -37.61 29.36 -40.28
N ASN A 20 -38.51 30.17 -39.70
CA ASN A 20 -39.33 29.76 -38.55
C ASN A 20 -40.75 29.30 -38.92
N SER A 21 -40.99 28.78 -40.13
CA SER A 21 -42.34 28.30 -40.53
C SER A 21 -42.39 27.11 -41.50
N ILE A 22 -41.31 26.33 -41.69
CA ILE A 22 -41.35 25.08 -42.49
C ILE A 22 -40.70 23.92 -41.70
N GLY A 23 -41.03 23.80 -40.41
CA GLY A 23 -40.66 22.66 -39.56
C GLY A 23 -41.85 22.00 -38.86
N MET A 24 -43.07 22.48 -39.11
CA MET A 24 -44.31 21.93 -38.59
C MET A 24 -45.19 21.43 -39.73
N ALA A 25 -44.72 20.40 -40.43
CA ALA A 25 -45.55 19.60 -41.35
C ALA A 25 -44.94 18.22 -41.66
N GLU A 26 -43.63 18.00 -41.46
CA GLU A 26 -43.00 16.70 -41.74
C GLU A 26 -42.78 15.83 -40.50
N GLY A 27 -43.10 16.33 -39.30
CA GLY A 27 -43.08 15.56 -38.05
C GLY A 27 -44.27 14.61 -37.85
N TYR A 28 -45.28 14.62 -38.72
CA TYR A 28 -46.51 13.82 -38.56
C TYR A 28 -46.62 12.62 -39.53
N ALA A 29 -45.70 12.47 -40.48
CA ALA A 29 -45.66 11.34 -41.42
C ALA A 29 -44.63 10.26 -41.02
N LEU A 30 -43.60 10.62 -40.25
CA LEU A 30 -42.60 9.67 -39.76
C LEU A 30 -43.12 8.78 -38.61
N GLN A 31 -44.17 9.25 -37.91
CA GLN A 31 -44.78 8.54 -36.79
C GLN A 31 -45.71 7.38 -37.19
N GLN A 32 -46.05 7.23 -38.48
CA GLN A 32 -46.88 6.11 -38.98
C GLN A 32 -46.13 5.05 -39.80
N ALA A 33 -44.89 5.30 -40.23
CA ALA A 33 -44.09 4.31 -40.98
C ALA A 33 -43.29 3.35 -40.07
N ILE A 34 -43.04 3.73 -38.81
CA ILE A 34 -42.31 2.89 -37.84
C ILE A 34 -43.22 1.78 -37.26
N GLN A 35 -44.54 1.87 -37.46
CA GLN A 35 -45.50 0.99 -36.79
C GLN A 35 -45.85 -0.31 -37.55
N THR A 36 -45.12 -0.69 -38.61
CA THR A 36 -45.50 -1.86 -39.44
C THR A 36 -44.39 -2.87 -39.76
N THR A 37 -43.22 -2.81 -39.10
CA THR A 37 -42.19 -3.85 -39.28
C THR A 37 -41.53 -4.28 -37.97
N GLN A 38 -42.37 -4.61 -36.98
CA GLN A 38 -42.04 -5.68 -36.04
C GLN A 38 -42.02 -7.00 -36.81
N ASN A 39 -40.93 -7.75 -36.74
CA ASN A 39 -40.92 -9.19 -36.42
C ASN A 39 -39.47 -9.67 -36.27
N ASN A 40 -38.82 -9.15 -35.24
CA ASN A 40 -38.21 -9.97 -34.20
C ASN A 40 -38.28 -9.10 -32.94
N HIS A 41 -39.01 -9.58 -31.94
CA HIS A 41 -39.31 -8.84 -30.71
C HIS A 41 -38.03 -8.46 -29.97
N LEU A 42 -37.58 -7.21 -30.14
CA LEU A 42 -36.90 -6.50 -29.06
C LEU A 42 -38.01 -6.14 -28.08
N SER A 43 -38.03 -6.83 -26.94
CA SER A 43 -39.03 -6.67 -25.88
C SER A 43 -39.09 -5.23 -25.35
N ASP A 44 -40.17 -4.90 -24.63
CA ASP A 44 -40.41 -3.61 -23.92
C ASP A 44 -39.34 -3.23 -22.88
N THR A 45 -38.19 -3.92 -22.89
CA THR A 45 -37.06 -3.80 -21.99
C THR A 45 -35.83 -3.16 -22.64
N ALA A 46 -35.82 -2.88 -23.95
CA ALA A 46 -34.65 -2.30 -24.61
C ALA A 46 -34.44 -0.81 -24.24
N LYS A 47 -33.26 -0.44 -23.72
CA LYS A 47 -32.86 0.94 -23.41
C LYS A 47 -31.64 1.35 -24.26
N VAL A 48 -31.78 2.38 -25.07
CA VAL A 48 -30.64 3.02 -25.77
C VAL A 48 -29.85 3.80 -24.72
N VAL A 49 -28.57 3.47 -24.58
CA VAL A 49 -27.67 4.11 -23.60
C VAL A 49 -26.68 5.06 -24.26
N TYR A 50 -26.46 4.90 -25.57
CA TYR A 50 -25.66 5.80 -26.36
C TYR A 50 -26.11 5.75 -27.82
N GLU A 51 -26.23 6.91 -28.46
CA GLU A 51 -26.50 7.04 -29.89
C GLU A 51 -25.83 8.31 -30.38
N GLU A 52 -25.00 8.20 -31.42
CA GLU A 52 -24.31 9.31 -32.04
C GLU A 52 -24.31 9.13 -33.56
N ASN A 53 -24.77 10.17 -34.25
CA ASN A 53 -24.64 10.26 -35.70
C ASN A 53 -23.41 11.11 -36.02
N PHE A 54 -22.43 10.50 -36.65
CA PHE A 54 -21.26 11.16 -37.20
C PHE A 54 -21.57 11.65 -38.62
N GLU A 55 -22.63 12.44 -38.79
CA GLU A 55 -22.95 13.01 -40.11
C GLU A 55 -21.76 13.89 -40.57
N GLY A 56 -20.92 13.35 -41.45
CA GLY A 56 -19.92 14.09 -42.23
C GLY A 56 -18.60 14.48 -41.57
N LYS A 57 -18.26 14.07 -40.34
CA LYS A 57 -17.00 14.51 -39.67
C LYS A 57 -15.73 13.70 -39.97
N ALA A 58 -15.81 12.66 -40.80
CA ALA A 58 -14.64 11.89 -41.26
C ALA A 58 -14.20 12.22 -42.70
N ALA A 59 -14.79 13.23 -43.35
CA ALA A 59 -14.22 13.82 -44.54
C ALA A 59 -13.25 14.95 -44.14
N LEU A 60 -11.95 14.64 -44.08
CA LEU A 60 -10.86 15.61 -43.86
C LEU A 60 -10.71 16.57 -45.08
N SER A 61 -11.74 17.37 -45.39
CA SER A 61 -11.67 18.37 -46.45
C SER A 61 -11.59 19.82 -45.97
N GLU A 62 -11.69 20.11 -44.67
CA GLU A 62 -11.64 21.49 -44.15
C GLU A 62 -10.88 21.65 -42.81
N LEU A 63 -9.73 20.97 -42.65
CA LEU A 63 -8.74 21.41 -41.65
C LEU A 63 -7.77 22.41 -42.31
N PRO A 64 -7.38 23.52 -41.62
CA PRO A 64 -6.50 24.54 -42.18
C PRO A 64 -5.12 23.97 -42.54
N ASP A 65 -4.46 24.57 -43.55
CA ASP A 65 -3.18 24.18 -44.15
C ASP A 65 -1.97 24.10 -43.18
N TRP A 66 -1.92 23.08 -42.32
CA TRP A 66 -0.68 22.61 -41.71
C TRP A 66 -0.50 21.14 -42.05
N ALA A 67 0.59 20.87 -42.77
CA ALA A 67 0.81 19.70 -43.61
C ALA A 67 0.98 18.39 -42.83
N PHE A 68 0.31 17.32 -43.32
CA PHE A 68 0.67 15.94 -43.02
C PHE A 68 2.09 15.67 -43.56
N ALA A 69 3.07 15.53 -42.68
CA ALA A 69 4.38 15.01 -43.06
C ALA A 69 4.27 13.50 -43.34
N THR A 70 4.85 13.10 -44.47
CA THR A 70 4.90 11.73 -45.00
C THR A 70 5.53 10.73 -44.03
N ASN A 71 4.69 10.01 -43.28
CA ASN A 71 4.81 8.59 -42.89
C ASN A 71 3.83 8.29 -41.75
N GLY A 72 2.75 7.57 -42.05
CA GLY A 72 1.91 6.87 -41.05
C GLY A 72 1.07 7.76 -40.12
N GLY A 73 -0.13 8.14 -40.55
CA GLY A 73 -1.17 8.59 -39.61
C GLY A 73 -1.62 7.40 -38.74
N LYS A 74 -1.69 7.59 -37.42
CA LYS A 74 -2.20 6.58 -36.48
C LYS A 74 -3.53 7.08 -35.92
N ILE A 75 -4.60 6.30 -36.07
CA ILE A 75 -5.78 6.44 -35.21
C ILE A 75 -5.46 5.62 -33.96
N ALA A 76 -5.03 6.28 -32.89
CA ALA A 76 -4.68 5.66 -31.63
C ALA A 76 -5.75 5.98 -30.59
N LEU A 77 -6.40 4.95 -30.03
CA LEU A 77 -7.07 5.12 -28.74
C LEU A 77 -6.06 4.88 -27.63
N GLU A 78 -5.94 5.87 -26.77
CA GLU A 78 -5.26 5.77 -25.47
C GLU A 78 -6.29 5.94 -24.36
N THR A 79 -6.12 5.19 -23.28
CA THR A 79 -6.87 5.34 -22.04
C THR A 79 -6.47 6.64 -21.36
N ASP A 80 -7.44 7.50 -21.02
CA ASP A 80 -7.19 8.62 -20.13
C ASP A 80 -7.05 8.09 -18.70
N THR A 81 -5.85 8.16 -18.14
CA THR A 81 -5.51 7.65 -16.80
C THR A 81 -6.13 8.45 -15.66
N VAL A 82 -7.03 9.37 -15.98
CA VAL A 82 -7.51 10.45 -15.12
C VAL A 82 -9.01 10.31 -14.85
N SER A 83 -9.84 9.95 -15.84
CA SER A 83 -11.30 10.04 -15.69
C SER A 83 -12.02 8.69 -15.58
N SER A 84 -11.32 7.56 -15.61
CA SER A 84 -11.87 6.19 -15.76
C SER A 84 -12.78 5.98 -16.99
N ASN A 85 -13.01 7.01 -17.81
CA ASN A 85 -13.72 6.90 -19.09
C ASN A 85 -12.75 6.71 -20.25
N VAL A 86 -13.14 5.91 -21.24
CA VAL A 86 -12.37 5.69 -22.47
C VAL A 86 -12.86 6.64 -23.57
N TYR A 87 -11.93 7.35 -24.21
CA TYR A 87 -12.23 8.28 -25.30
C TYR A 87 -11.75 7.78 -26.65
N LEU A 88 -12.48 8.13 -27.70
CA LEU A 88 -11.95 8.13 -29.07
C LEU A 88 -11.14 9.41 -29.29
N LYS A 89 -9.81 9.31 -29.32
CA LYS A 89 -8.89 10.43 -29.58
C LYS A 89 -8.35 10.34 -31.01
N LEU A 90 -8.50 11.40 -31.79
CA LEU A 90 -7.82 11.58 -33.07
C LEU A 90 -6.54 12.38 -32.83
N GLU A 91 -5.37 11.81 -33.12
CA GLU A 91 -4.07 12.47 -32.90
C GLU A 91 -3.30 12.67 -34.21
N ASP A 92 -2.56 13.77 -34.29
CA ASP A 92 -1.52 13.96 -35.30
C ASP A 92 -0.29 13.13 -34.94
N ALA A 93 0.12 12.26 -35.86
CA ALA A 93 1.22 11.30 -35.70
C ALA A 93 2.59 11.94 -35.40
N ASN A 94 2.77 13.25 -35.61
CA ASN A 94 4.05 13.91 -35.37
C ASN A 94 4.18 14.55 -33.98
N ASN A 95 3.08 14.74 -33.23
CA ASN A 95 3.12 15.54 -31.99
C ASN A 95 2.13 15.13 -30.88
N ASN A 96 1.33 14.07 -31.07
CA ASN A 96 0.34 13.57 -30.11
C ASN A 96 -0.67 14.65 -29.62
N LYS A 97 -0.94 15.70 -30.40
CA LYS A 97 -1.98 16.69 -30.04
C LYS A 97 -3.39 16.14 -30.37
N PRO A 98 -4.36 16.25 -29.44
CA PRO A 98 -5.75 15.87 -29.69
C PRO A 98 -6.41 16.80 -30.71
N ILE A 99 -7.11 16.22 -31.69
CA ILE A 99 -7.85 16.93 -32.76
C ILE A 99 -9.37 16.91 -32.49
N ALA A 100 -9.90 15.86 -31.84
CA ALA A 100 -11.28 15.77 -31.34
C ALA A 100 -11.41 14.68 -30.24
N SER A 101 -12.46 14.75 -29.41
CA SER A 101 -12.75 13.79 -28.32
C SER A 101 -14.26 13.50 -28.22
N LEU A 102 -14.63 12.25 -27.93
CA LEU A 102 -16.02 11.81 -27.73
C LEU A 102 -16.13 10.89 -26.50
N HIS A 103 -17.15 11.10 -25.67
CA HIS A 103 -17.35 10.46 -24.37
C HIS A 103 -18.40 9.33 -24.48
N PHE A 104 -18.09 8.12 -23.99
CA PHE A 104 -19.08 7.03 -23.82
C PHE A 104 -19.36 6.80 -22.33
N PRO A 105 -20.60 6.49 -21.92
CA PRO A 105 -20.91 6.08 -20.56
C PRO A 105 -20.43 4.64 -20.27
N GLU A 106 -20.05 4.35 -19.02
CA GLU A 106 -19.85 2.98 -18.53
C GLU A 106 -21.11 2.13 -18.78
N LEU A 107 -20.94 0.97 -19.41
CA LEU A 107 -22.03 0.02 -19.68
C LEU A 107 -22.05 -1.03 -18.55
N TYR A 108 -22.96 -0.86 -17.59
CA TYR A 108 -23.06 -1.75 -16.42
C TYR A 108 -23.63 -3.14 -16.76
N ASN A 109 -23.23 -4.10 -15.90
CA ASN A 109 -23.40 -5.56 -15.94
C ASN A 109 -24.87 -6.06 -15.99
N GLY A 110 -25.12 -7.18 -16.70
CA GLY A 110 -26.36 -7.99 -16.74
C GLY A 110 -27.16 -7.86 -18.04
N GLY A 111 -27.44 -9.00 -18.70
CA GLY A 111 -28.28 -9.06 -19.91
C GLY A 111 -27.53 -9.03 -21.25
N THR A 112 -28.24 -8.64 -22.31
CA THR A 112 -27.71 -8.66 -23.69
C THR A 112 -27.40 -7.24 -24.18
N VAL A 113 -26.15 -6.99 -24.57
CA VAL A 113 -25.71 -5.71 -25.14
C VAL A 113 -25.72 -5.78 -26.66
N LEU A 114 -26.37 -4.83 -27.32
CA LEU A 114 -26.29 -4.61 -28.75
C LEU A 114 -25.43 -3.39 -29.08
N VAL A 115 -24.41 -3.60 -29.91
CA VAL A 115 -23.58 -2.53 -30.49
C VAL A 115 -23.82 -2.50 -31.99
N GLU A 116 -24.30 -1.37 -32.50
CA GLU A 116 -24.52 -1.12 -33.92
C GLU A 116 -23.70 0.07 -34.39
N PHE A 117 -23.17 -0.01 -35.61
CA PHE A 117 -22.48 1.11 -36.25
C PHE A 117 -22.43 0.89 -37.76
N ASP A 118 -22.46 1.98 -38.51
CA ASP A 118 -22.31 1.99 -39.95
C ASP A 118 -20.86 2.28 -40.31
N ILE A 119 -20.34 1.57 -41.31
CA ILE A 119 -18.99 1.76 -41.83
C ILE A 119 -19.02 1.88 -43.35
N LYS A 120 -18.25 2.83 -43.89
CA LYS A 120 -18.05 2.98 -45.33
C LYS A 120 -16.75 2.31 -45.76
N THR A 121 -16.83 1.50 -46.80
CA THR A 121 -15.65 0.88 -47.41
C THR A 121 -14.93 1.90 -48.31
N ASP A 122 -13.62 1.76 -48.50
CA ASP A 122 -12.85 2.71 -49.32
C ASP A 122 -13.28 2.61 -50.80
N GLU A 123 -13.26 3.74 -51.50
CA GLU A 123 -13.58 3.83 -52.93
C GLU A 123 -12.46 3.27 -53.83
N LYS A 124 -11.22 3.09 -53.30
CA LYS A 124 -10.07 2.51 -54.03
C LYS A 124 -9.13 1.69 -53.14
N PRO A 125 -9.25 0.35 -53.08
CA PRO A 125 -8.30 -0.49 -52.34
C PRO A 125 -6.96 -0.60 -53.08
N SER A 126 -6.12 0.44 -53.07
CA SER A 126 -4.77 0.35 -53.65
C SER A 126 -3.71 -0.21 -52.69
N TYR A 127 -4.05 -0.45 -51.42
CA TYR A 127 -3.08 -0.85 -50.41
C TYR A 127 -3.47 -2.16 -49.71
N SER A 128 -2.53 -3.10 -49.67
CA SER A 128 -2.67 -4.43 -49.07
C SER A 128 -2.63 -4.46 -47.53
N HIS A 129 -2.76 -3.29 -46.88
CA HIS A 129 -2.45 -3.13 -45.44
C HIS A 129 -3.40 -2.20 -44.68
N ASP A 130 -4.54 -1.79 -45.26
CA ASP A 130 -5.52 -1.02 -44.50
C ASP A 130 -6.37 -1.96 -43.64
N TYR A 131 -6.39 -1.70 -42.33
CA TYR A 131 -7.20 -2.40 -41.35
C TYR A 131 -7.97 -1.39 -40.50
N PHE A 132 -9.26 -1.62 -40.36
CA PHE A 132 -10.18 -0.90 -39.51
C PHE A 132 -11.10 -1.88 -38.82
N GLY A 133 -11.30 -1.71 -37.53
CA GLY A 133 -12.11 -2.59 -36.73
C GLY A 133 -12.72 -1.93 -35.52
N VAL A 134 -13.56 -2.66 -34.81
CA VAL A 134 -14.19 -2.30 -33.55
C VAL A 134 -13.94 -3.41 -32.56
N ALA A 135 -13.40 -3.09 -31.40
CA ALA A 135 -13.13 -4.02 -30.30
C ALA A 135 -14.02 -3.68 -29.11
N LEU A 136 -14.70 -4.67 -28.56
CA LEU A 136 -15.38 -4.62 -27.28
C LEU A 136 -14.44 -5.18 -26.22
N TYR A 137 -14.29 -4.47 -25.12
CA TYR A 137 -13.56 -4.94 -23.94
C TYR A 137 -14.53 -5.14 -22.77
N GLY A 138 -14.13 -5.99 -21.83
CA GLY A 138 -14.80 -6.12 -20.54
C GLY A 138 -14.01 -5.49 -19.40
N GLU A 139 -14.60 -5.44 -18.20
CA GLU A 139 -14.14 -4.68 -17.00
C GLU A 139 -12.63 -4.75 -16.67
N GLU A 140 -11.92 -5.81 -17.09
CA GLU A 140 -10.47 -5.97 -16.90
C GLU A 140 -9.64 -5.59 -18.16
N SER A 141 -10.20 -4.77 -19.07
CA SER A 141 -9.65 -4.49 -20.41
C SER A 141 -9.37 -5.74 -21.26
N GLU A 142 -10.08 -6.85 -20.99
CA GLU A 142 -9.98 -8.08 -21.77
C GLU A 142 -10.75 -7.96 -23.08
N LEU A 143 -10.16 -8.41 -24.20
CA LEU A 143 -10.82 -8.35 -25.51
C LEU A 143 -11.99 -9.35 -25.56
N ILE A 144 -13.22 -8.84 -25.55
CA ILE A 144 -14.43 -9.62 -25.74
C ILE A 144 -14.54 -9.99 -27.23
N THR A 145 -14.76 -9.03 -28.09
CA THR A 145 -14.88 -9.29 -29.54
C THR A 145 -14.28 -8.16 -30.34
N LYS A 146 -13.68 -8.48 -31.48
CA LYS A 146 -13.12 -7.52 -32.42
C LYS A 146 -13.68 -7.78 -33.81
N VAL A 147 -14.47 -6.86 -34.35
CA VAL A 147 -14.78 -6.83 -35.77
C VAL A 147 -13.62 -6.14 -36.48
N GLU A 148 -13.05 -6.71 -37.54
CA GLU A 148 -12.05 -6.01 -38.36
C GLU A 148 -12.27 -6.25 -39.84
N ASN A 149 -12.07 -5.21 -40.65
CA ASN A 149 -11.88 -5.33 -42.08
C ASN A 149 -10.43 -5.75 -42.38
N SER A 150 -10.24 -6.58 -43.39
CA SER A 150 -8.91 -7.02 -43.81
C SER A 150 -8.86 -7.21 -45.31
N THR A 151 -7.83 -6.61 -45.93
CA THR A 151 -7.54 -6.69 -47.36
C THR A 151 -6.75 -7.96 -47.74
N LYS A 152 -6.38 -8.80 -46.76
CA LYS A 152 -5.60 -10.03 -46.98
C LYS A 152 -6.29 -11.06 -47.89
N ALA A 153 -7.60 -10.93 -48.14
CA ALA A 153 -8.42 -11.93 -48.83
C ALA A 153 -8.71 -11.64 -50.33
N LYS A 154 -8.04 -10.67 -50.98
CA LYS A 154 -8.37 -10.18 -52.35
C LYS A 154 -9.78 -9.56 -52.48
N GLY A 155 -10.28 -9.04 -51.36
CA GLY A 155 -11.53 -8.33 -51.13
C GLY A 155 -11.56 -7.94 -49.65
N TYR A 156 -12.42 -7.02 -49.22
CA TYR A 156 -12.54 -6.76 -47.79
C TYR A 156 -13.37 -7.86 -47.18
N ALA A 157 -12.82 -8.45 -46.14
CA ALA A 157 -13.53 -9.39 -45.30
C ALA A 157 -13.68 -8.78 -43.92
N PHE A 158 -14.92 -8.75 -43.41
CA PHE A 158 -15.19 -8.46 -42.01
C PHE A 158 -15.06 -9.76 -41.24
N TYR A 159 -14.18 -9.79 -40.24
CA TYR A 159 -14.05 -10.92 -39.33
C TYR A 159 -14.47 -10.50 -37.94
N ILE A 160 -15.12 -11.39 -37.21
CA ILE A 160 -15.16 -11.32 -35.76
C ILE A 160 -14.03 -12.17 -35.20
N GLN A 161 -13.15 -11.54 -34.42
CA GLN A 161 -12.16 -12.19 -33.58
C GLN A 161 -12.66 -12.19 -32.15
N HIS A 162 -12.61 -13.34 -31.48
CA HIS A 162 -12.97 -13.46 -30.07
C HIS A 162 -12.10 -14.49 -29.35
N ARG A 163 -12.26 -14.64 -28.03
CA ARG A 163 -11.61 -15.69 -27.25
C ARG A 163 -12.60 -16.83 -26.95
N ASP A 164 -12.27 -18.05 -27.37
CA ASP A 164 -13.05 -19.24 -26.99
C ASP A 164 -12.82 -19.63 -25.53
N HIS A 165 -13.63 -20.56 -24.99
CA HIS A 165 -13.52 -21.10 -23.62
C HIS A 165 -12.13 -21.66 -23.21
N THR A 166 -11.20 -21.84 -24.15
CA THR A 166 -9.81 -22.25 -23.89
C THR A 166 -8.81 -21.08 -23.92
N ASN A 167 -9.33 -19.87 -24.05
CA ASN A 167 -8.60 -18.61 -24.19
C ASN A 167 -7.82 -18.47 -25.52
N ALA A 168 -8.19 -19.23 -26.56
CA ALA A 168 -7.60 -19.10 -27.89
C ALA A 168 -8.32 -18.03 -28.72
N LEU A 169 -7.56 -17.25 -29.50
CA LEU A 169 -8.14 -16.29 -30.47
C LEU A 169 -8.75 -17.06 -31.65
N VAL A 170 -10.04 -16.84 -31.89
CA VAL A 170 -10.82 -17.46 -32.96
C VAL A 170 -11.38 -16.38 -33.88
N ASN A 171 -11.12 -16.52 -35.19
CA ASN A 171 -11.57 -15.60 -36.23
C ASN A 171 -12.65 -16.27 -37.08
N THR A 172 -13.77 -15.60 -37.35
CA THR A 172 -14.76 -16.09 -38.33
C THR A 172 -15.28 -14.96 -39.20
N LEU A 173 -15.48 -15.28 -40.47
CA LEU A 173 -15.92 -14.37 -41.51
C LEU A 173 -17.39 -13.98 -41.31
N LEU A 174 -17.67 -12.68 -41.28
CA LEU A 174 -19.01 -12.10 -41.26
C LEU A 174 -19.57 -11.86 -42.66
N LEU A 175 -18.75 -11.34 -43.58
CA LEU A 175 -19.16 -10.94 -44.93
C LEU A 175 -18.43 -11.77 -45.99
N PRO A 176 -19.14 -12.51 -46.86
CA PRO A 176 -18.54 -13.13 -48.02
C PRO A 176 -17.96 -12.09 -48.98
N ALA A 177 -16.81 -12.39 -49.61
CA ALA A 177 -16.11 -11.45 -50.49
C ALA A 177 -16.96 -11.00 -51.70
N GLU A 178 -17.92 -11.82 -52.12
CA GLU A 178 -18.85 -11.56 -53.21
C GLU A 178 -19.97 -10.55 -52.87
N SER A 179 -20.23 -10.30 -51.58
CA SER A 179 -21.22 -9.34 -51.09
C SER A 179 -20.61 -7.95 -50.81
N TYR A 180 -19.32 -7.79 -51.12
CA TYR A 180 -18.55 -6.57 -50.90
C TYR A 180 -18.53 -5.68 -52.16
N HIS A 181 -18.70 -4.38 -51.95
CA HIS A 181 -18.63 -3.34 -52.96
C HIS A 181 -17.85 -2.13 -52.42
N ASP A 182 -16.99 -1.54 -53.27
CA ASP A 182 -16.17 -0.37 -52.92
C ASP A 182 -17.04 0.89 -52.78
N GLY A 183 -16.80 1.68 -51.73
CA GLY A 183 -17.51 2.92 -51.46
C GLY A 183 -18.90 2.75 -50.82
N ASP A 184 -19.34 1.52 -50.58
CA ASP A 184 -20.63 1.23 -49.97
C ASP A 184 -20.58 1.32 -48.44
N TRP A 185 -21.74 1.62 -47.86
CA TRP A 185 -21.95 1.60 -46.42
C TRP A 185 -22.51 0.24 -45.98
N TYR A 186 -22.02 -0.24 -44.85
CA TYR A 186 -22.47 -1.48 -44.21
C TYR A 186 -22.79 -1.22 -42.76
N ARG A 187 -23.90 -1.78 -42.27
CA ARG A 187 -24.22 -1.76 -40.84
C ARG A 187 -23.69 -3.01 -40.19
N ILE A 188 -22.87 -2.86 -39.16
CA ILE A 188 -22.43 -3.95 -38.31
C ILE A 188 -23.27 -3.93 -37.03
N ARG A 189 -23.78 -5.09 -36.63
CA ARG A 189 -24.41 -5.30 -35.32
C ARG A 189 -23.71 -6.43 -34.59
N ILE A 190 -23.30 -6.17 -33.36
CA ILE A 190 -22.71 -7.15 -32.45
C ILE A 190 -23.65 -7.31 -31.27
N GLU A 191 -24.04 -8.54 -30.99
CA GLU A 191 -24.85 -8.96 -29.85
C GLU A 191 -23.93 -9.71 -28.88
N VAL A 192 -23.88 -9.26 -27.63
CA VAL A 192 -23.11 -9.86 -26.54
C VAL A 192 -24.09 -10.20 -25.42
N ASP A 193 -24.40 -11.48 -25.25
CA ASP A 193 -25.17 -12.02 -24.13
C ASP A 193 -24.18 -12.45 -23.04
N THR A 194 -24.09 -11.60 -22.01
CA THR A 194 -23.16 -11.78 -20.90
C THR A 194 -23.61 -12.88 -19.95
N ASP A 195 -24.92 -13.14 -19.84
CA ASP A 195 -25.50 -14.15 -18.96
C ASP A 195 -25.27 -15.57 -19.51
N ASN A 196 -25.48 -15.75 -20.81
CA ASN A 196 -25.35 -17.04 -21.48
C ASN A 196 -24.00 -17.25 -22.17
N GLN A 197 -23.06 -16.31 -22.01
CA GLN A 197 -21.71 -16.36 -22.57
C GLN A 197 -21.70 -16.53 -24.10
N HIS A 198 -22.52 -15.74 -24.79
CA HIS A 198 -22.81 -15.90 -26.20
C HIS A 198 -22.57 -14.61 -26.98
N VAL A 199 -21.92 -14.72 -28.15
CA VAL A 199 -21.63 -13.57 -29.03
C VAL A 199 -22.12 -13.87 -30.43
N LYS A 200 -22.84 -12.91 -31.00
CA LYS A 200 -23.35 -12.99 -32.37
C LYS A 200 -23.05 -11.71 -33.13
N GLY A 201 -22.67 -11.86 -34.39
CA GLY A 201 -22.43 -10.73 -35.27
C GLY A 201 -23.31 -10.80 -36.50
N HIS A 202 -23.74 -9.63 -36.95
CA HIS A 202 -24.53 -9.45 -38.16
C HIS A 202 -23.95 -8.32 -38.98
N ILE A 203 -24.04 -8.45 -40.29
CA ILE A 203 -23.72 -7.38 -41.23
C ILE A 203 -24.90 -7.18 -42.17
N PHE A 204 -25.28 -5.91 -42.38
CA PHE A 204 -26.37 -5.50 -43.25
C PHE A 204 -25.88 -4.51 -44.30
N ASP A 205 -26.56 -4.45 -45.44
CA ASP A 205 -26.44 -3.31 -46.36
C ASP A 205 -27.21 -2.08 -45.84
N THR A 206 -27.07 -0.93 -46.50
CA THR A 206 -27.80 0.30 -46.14
C THR A 206 -29.31 0.22 -46.29
N SER A 207 -29.82 -0.78 -47.02
CA SER A 207 -31.26 -1.02 -47.17
C SER A 207 -31.80 -1.89 -46.02
N GLY A 208 -30.92 -2.33 -45.10
CA GLY A 208 -31.25 -3.19 -43.97
C GLY A 208 -31.30 -4.68 -44.33
N ASN A 209 -30.87 -5.09 -45.51
CA ASN A 209 -30.81 -6.52 -45.85
C ASN A 209 -29.61 -7.16 -45.16
N LEU A 210 -29.86 -8.27 -44.46
CA LEU A 210 -28.80 -9.06 -43.82
C LEU A 210 -27.91 -9.73 -44.88
N LEU A 211 -26.63 -9.37 -44.90
CA LEU A 211 -25.63 -9.92 -45.82
C LEU A 211 -24.88 -11.11 -45.22
N GLY A 212 -24.80 -11.19 -43.90
CA GLY A 212 -24.09 -12.26 -43.21
C GLY A 212 -24.33 -12.27 -41.71
N THR A 213 -24.14 -13.44 -41.10
CA THR A 213 -24.26 -13.65 -39.66
C THR A 213 -23.25 -14.67 -39.21
N THR A 214 -22.68 -14.44 -38.04
CA THR A 214 -21.80 -15.37 -37.37
C THR A 214 -22.25 -15.55 -35.94
N ASP A 215 -22.40 -16.80 -35.52
CA ASP A 215 -22.88 -17.19 -34.20
C ASP A 215 -21.77 -18.00 -33.52
N PHE A 216 -21.28 -17.50 -32.39
CA PHE A 216 -20.19 -18.09 -31.65
C PHE A 216 -20.71 -18.68 -30.35
N GLY A 217 -20.91 -20.00 -30.33
CA GLY A 217 -21.13 -20.73 -29.09
C GLY A 217 -19.82 -20.92 -28.32
N GLY A 218 -19.83 -20.69 -27.00
CA GLY A 218 -18.74 -21.08 -26.09
C GLY A 218 -17.60 -20.07 -25.96
N PHE A 219 -17.93 -18.82 -25.67
CA PHE A 219 -16.98 -17.76 -25.32
C PHE A 219 -16.33 -18.02 -23.94
N ASN A 220 -15.09 -17.56 -23.70
CA ASN A 220 -14.49 -17.50 -22.35
C ASN A 220 -14.97 -16.27 -21.56
N VAL A 221 -16.21 -16.30 -21.05
CA VAL A 221 -16.80 -15.21 -20.21
C VAL A 221 -16.65 -15.52 -18.71
N ALA A 222 -15.78 -16.47 -18.33
CA ALA A 222 -15.53 -16.69 -16.90
C ALA A 222 -14.91 -15.45 -16.21
N THR A 223 -14.30 -14.54 -16.98
CA THR A 223 -13.68 -13.29 -16.53
C THR A 223 -14.38 -12.03 -17.05
N ALA A 224 -15.06 -12.08 -18.21
CA ALA A 224 -15.75 -10.92 -18.76
C ALA A 224 -17.07 -10.65 -18.03
N LYS A 225 -16.99 -9.86 -16.96
CA LYS A 225 -18.13 -9.46 -16.12
C LYS A 225 -19.05 -8.41 -16.76
N GLY A 226 -18.89 -8.06 -18.02
CA GLY A 226 -19.64 -7.00 -18.70
C GLY A 226 -18.87 -6.46 -19.91
N VAL A 227 -19.47 -5.59 -20.71
CA VAL A 227 -18.76 -4.83 -21.74
C VAL A 227 -18.44 -3.47 -21.13
N ASP A 228 -17.18 -3.11 -20.87
CA ASP A 228 -16.83 -1.81 -20.26
C ASP A 228 -16.55 -0.73 -21.32
N MET A 229 -16.17 -1.14 -22.53
CA MET A 229 -15.56 -0.25 -23.51
C MET A 229 -15.80 -0.74 -24.94
N ILE A 230 -16.05 0.22 -25.83
CA ILE A 230 -16.07 0.03 -27.29
C ILE A 230 -14.92 0.85 -27.89
N ARG A 231 -14.08 0.22 -28.71
CA ARG A 231 -12.87 0.82 -29.29
C ARG A 231 -12.84 0.63 -30.80
N PHE A 232 -12.87 1.71 -31.55
CA PHE A 232 -12.61 1.68 -32.99
C PHE A 232 -11.09 1.69 -33.25
N GLN A 233 -10.56 0.67 -33.91
CA GLN A 233 -9.13 0.54 -34.22
C GLN A 233 -8.91 0.83 -35.70
N GLY A 234 -8.02 1.76 -36.04
CA GLY A 234 -7.65 2.03 -37.43
C GLY A 234 -6.13 2.05 -37.61
N ALA A 235 -5.63 1.33 -38.59
CA ALA A 235 -4.26 1.44 -39.09
C ALA A 235 -4.32 1.50 -40.62
N SER A 236 -4.00 2.65 -41.20
CA SER A 236 -3.80 2.78 -42.64
C SER A 236 -2.32 3.04 -42.93
N ALA A 237 -1.82 2.35 -43.96
CA ALA A 237 -0.50 2.63 -44.52
C ALA A 237 -0.58 3.57 -45.75
N GLY A 238 -1.68 4.28 -45.96
CA GLY A 238 -1.93 5.09 -47.16
C GLY A 238 -2.97 6.21 -46.98
N LEU A 239 -3.32 6.87 -48.09
CA LEU A 239 -4.25 8.02 -48.17
C LEU A 239 -5.74 7.59 -48.21
N GLY A 240 -6.08 6.40 -47.72
CA GLY A 240 -7.44 5.86 -47.73
C GLY A 240 -8.29 6.41 -46.58
N PHE A 241 -9.57 6.68 -46.84
CA PHE A 241 -10.51 7.18 -45.82
C PHE A 241 -11.51 6.07 -45.46
N ILE A 242 -11.66 5.81 -44.17
CA ILE A 242 -12.71 4.92 -43.64
C ILE A 242 -13.65 5.79 -42.82
N SER A 243 -14.94 5.75 -43.15
CA SER A 243 -15.97 6.53 -42.45
C SER A 243 -16.75 5.62 -41.52
N VAL A 244 -17.10 6.12 -40.34
CA VAL A 244 -18.00 5.48 -39.37
C VAL A 244 -19.15 6.44 -39.09
N ASP A 245 -20.37 5.93 -39.01
CA ASP A 245 -21.57 6.71 -38.70
C ASP A 245 -22.59 5.87 -37.91
N ASN A 246 -23.66 6.50 -37.41
CA ASN A 246 -24.79 5.86 -36.74
C ASN A 246 -24.38 4.87 -35.64
N VAL A 247 -23.45 5.27 -34.77
CA VAL A 247 -23.00 4.42 -33.66
C VAL A 247 -24.09 4.39 -32.60
N LYS A 248 -24.56 3.20 -32.26
CA LYS A 248 -25.65 2.99 -31.32
C LYS A 248 -25.33 1.83 -30.37
N VAL A 249 -25.57 2.05 -29.09
CA VAL A 249 -25.46 1.03 -28.05
C VAL A 249 -26.80 0.90 -27.35
N THR A 250 -27.33 -0.32 -27.37
CA THR A 250 -28.63 -0.65 -26.77
C THR A 250 -28.45 -1.78 -25.77
N LEU A 251 -28.98 -1.63 -24.56
CA LEU A 251 -29.10 -2.70 -23.58
C LEU A 251 -30.46 -3.38 -23.74
N LEU A 252 -30.48 -4.71 -23.90
CA LEU A 252 -31.69 -5.51 -23.92
C LEU A 252 -31.83 -6.22 -22.58
N ASN A 253 -33.02 -6.13 -21.96
CA ASN A 253 -33.26 -6.63 -20.61
C ASN A 253 -32.23 -6.07 -19.60
N PRO A 254 -32.10 -4.74 -19.47
CA PRO A 254 -31.23 -4.18 -18.45
C PRO A 254 -31.68 -4.75 -17.10
N PRO A 255 -30.77 -5.23 -16.22
CA PRO A 255 -31.11 -5.26 -14.80
C PRO A 255 -31.60 -3.86 -14.47
N GLU A 256 -32.64 -3.76 -13.63
CA GLU A 256 -33.19 -2.48 -13.21
C GLU A 256 -32.12 -1.64 -12.50
N GLY A 257 -31.28 -0.96 -13.28
CA GLY A 257 -30.35 0.10 -12.89
C GLY A 257 -31.02 1.46 -13.07
N PRO A 258 -30.60 2.46 -12.30
CA PRO A 258 -31.47 3.47 -11.71
C PRO A 258 -32.25 4.20 -12.80
N GLY A 259 -33.54 3.87 -12.85
CA GLY A 259 -34.49 4.50 -13.73
C GLY A 259 -34.60 5.99 -13.41
N SER A 260 -34.77 6.78 -14.45
CA SER A 260 -35.36 8.11 -14.43
C SER A 260 -36.84 8.09 -14.02
N GLY A 261 -37.22 7.21 -13.09
CA GLY A 261 -38.45 7.32 -12.32
C GLY A 261 -38.21 8.29 -11.16
N ASP A 262 -39.29 8.77 -10.53
CA ASP A 262 -39.16 9.40 -9.21
C ASP A 262 -38.25 8.51 -8.34
N PRO A 263 -37.24 9.07 -7.64
CA PRO A 263 -36.30 8.28 -6.87
C PRO A 263 -37.09 7.43 -5.89
N THR A 264 -37.16 6.13 -6.16
CA THR A 264 -37.58 5.18 -5.14
C THR A 264 -36.53 5.28 -4.04
N ALA A 265 -36.97 5.61 -2.83
CA ALA A 265 -36.08 5.77 -1.70
C ALA A 265 -35.25 4.49 -1.52
N ASP A 266 -33.93 4.63 -1.37
CA ASP A 266 -33.08 3.49 -1.00
C ASP A 266 -33.64 2.90 0.31
N THR A 267 -33.93 1.60 0.32
CA THR A 267 -34.36 0.90 1.54
C THR A 267 -33.15 0.18 2.10
N ILE A 268 -32.51 0.83 3.06
CA ILE A 268 -31.28 0.39 3.70
C ILE A 268 -31.63 -0.50 4.89
N ILE A 269 -31.06 -1.70 4.93
CA ILE A 269 -31.22 -2.65 6.03
C ILE A 269 -29.90 -2.72 6.81
N ILE A 270 -29.98 -2.43 8.11
CA ILE A 270 -28.86 -2.57 9.06
C ILE A 270 -29.12 -3.80 9.93
N ASP A 271 -28.14 -4.70 10.01
CA ASP A 271 -28.16 -5.87 10.89
C ASP A 271 -26.94 -5.87 11.82
N PRO A 272 -27.09 -5.50 13.11
CA PRO A 272 -25.99 -5.48 14.07
C PRO A 272 -25.43 -6.87 14.40
N SER A 273 -26.13 -7.95 14.04
CA SER A 273 -25.64 -9.32 14.25
C SER A 273 -24.72 -9.81 13.13
N SER A 274 -24.73 -9.13 11.97
CA SER A 274 -23.87 -9.43 10.82
C SER A 274 -22.60 -8.60 10.88
N ILE A 275 -21.61 -9.08 11.64
CA ILE A 275 -20.31 -8.41 11.81
C ILE A 275 -19.47 -8.57 10.54
N LEU A 276 -18.96 -7.47 10.01
CA LEU A 276 -18.07 -7.43 8.85
C LEU A 276 -16.60 -7.39 9.27
N SER A 277 -16.25 -6.54 10.24
CA SER A 277 -14.87 -6.35 10.68
C SER A 277 -14.77 -5.88 12.14
N ASP A 278 -13.58 -6.07 12.72
CA ASP A 278 -13.19 -5.53 14.03
C ASP A 278 -12.38 -4.25 13.84
N VAL A 279 -12.89 -3.14 14.38
CA VAL A 279 -12.28 -1.82 14.26
C VAL A 279 -12.09 -1.16 15.63
N SER A 280 -12.19 -1.95 16.71
CA SER A 280 -12.07 -1.49 18.09
C SER A 280 -10.70 -0.90 18.44
N HIS A 281 -9.66 -1.21 17.67
CA HIS A 281 -8.33 -0.64 17.79
C HIS A 281 -8.17 0.73 17.09
N ASN A 282 -9.25 1.29 16.54
CA ASN A 282 -9.27 2.54 15.77
C ASN A 282 -8.29 2.52 14.58
N PRO A 283 -8.62 1.80 13.48
CA PRO A 283 -7.74 1.64 12.32
C PRO A 283 -7.50 2.92 11.51
N ILE A 284 -8.24 4.00 11.78
CA ILE A 284 -8.17 5.24 11.00
C ILE A 284 -6.89 5.99 11.36
N GLY A 285 -6.09 6.29 10.35
CA GLY A 285 -4.78 6.91 10.53
C GLY A 285 -4.51 8.10 9.64
N ILE A 286 -3.36 8.73 9.87
CA ILE A 286 -2.83 9.77 9.00
C ILE A 286 -1.31 9.69 8.88
N VAL A 287 -0.77 10.13 7.75
CA VAL A 287 0.67 10.28 7.54
C VAL A 287 1.12 11.66 8.01
N SER A 288 2.15 11.71 8.85
CA SER A 288 2.79 12.96 9.26
C SER A 288 3.80 13.41 8.22
N ASN A 289 3.68 14.66 7.78
CA ASN A 289 4.69 15.34 6.99
C ASN A 289 5.84 15.78 7.91
N HIS A 290 6.73 14.84 8.23
CA HIS A 290 7.92 15.08 9.05
C HIS A 290 8.82 16.25 8.58
N LEU A 291 8.71 16.70 7.33
CA LEU A 291 9.46 17.85 6.85
C LEU A 291 8.83 19.19 7.29
N TYR A 292 7.54 19.23 7.59
CA TYR A 292 6.83 20.48 7.91
C TYR A 292 6.13 20.46 9.28
N ASP A 293 5.87 19.29 9.83
CA ASP A 293 5.01 19.13 11.00
C ASP A 293 5.66 19.56 12.33
N SER A 294 6.94 19.91 12.35
CA SER A 294 7.61 20.38 13.57
C SER A 294 6.99 21.67 14.10
N ASP A 295 6.47 21.63 15.32
CA ASP A 295 5.96 22.79 16.04
C ASP A 295 7.12 23.63 16.62
N ILE A 296 8.29 23.02 16.86
CA ILE A 296 9.50 23.73 17.28
C ILE A 296 9.92 24.74 16.21
N TYR A 297 9.84 24.36 14.94
CA TYR A 297 10.24 25.20 13.81
C TYR A 297 9.10 25.99 13.17
N ASN A 298 7.86 25.72 13.59
CA ASN A 298 6.67 26.49 13.21
C ASN A 298 5.92 27.00 14.46
N PRO A 299 6.56 27.79 15.34
CA PRO A 299 6.00 28.12 16.66
C PRO A 299 4.79 29.07 16.63
N ASN A 300 4.50 29.67 15.48
CA ASN A 300 3.38 30.60 15.30
C ASN A 300 2.11 29.91 14.80
N ARG A 301 2.15 28.58 14.57
CA ARG A 301 0.98 27.81 14.17
C ARG A 301 -0.12 27.95 15.22
N ALA A 302 -1.35 28.21 14.80
CA ALA A 302 -2.47 28.43 15.72
C ALA A 302 -2.78 27.19 16.58
N GLN A 303 -2.74 26.01 15.97
CA GLN A 303 -2.88 24.72 16.64
C GLN A 303 -1.60 23.90 16.53
N LYS A 304 -1.12 23.36 17.64
CA LYS A 304 -0.04 22.36 17.63
C LYS A 304 -0.49 21.09 16.91
N LEU A 305 0.45 20.32 16.38
CA LEU A 305 0.15 19.07 15.70
C LEU A 305 -0.65 18.10 16.58
N ALA A 306 -0.30 17.95 17.86
CA ALA A 306 -1.02 17.09 18.79
C ALA A 306 -2.49 17.51 18.97
N GLN A 307 -2.77 18.81 18.95
CA GLN A 307 -4.14 19.34 19.03
C GLN A 307 -4.93 19.01 17.76
N SER A 308 -4.35 19.25 16.59
CA SER A 308 -4.97 18.90 15.31
C SER A 308 -5.23 17.40 15.18
N LEU A 309 -4.30 16.55 15.63
CA LEU A 309 -4.46 15.08 15.61
C LEU A 309 -5.53 14.61 16.60
N THR A 310 -5.64 15.24 17.77
CA THR A 310 -6.72 15.00 18.73
C THR A 310 -8.07 15.38 18.14
N GLU A 311 -8.15 16.51 17.42
CA GLU A 311 -9.37 16.94 16.71
C GLU A 311 -9.75 15.99 15.56
N LEU A 312 -8.76 15.45 14.84
CA LEU A 312 -8.96 14.41 13.83
C LEU A 312 -9.42 13.06 14.44
N GLY A 313 -9.06 12.77 15.69
CA GLY A 313 -9.42 11.53 16.40
C GLY A 313 -8.80 10.24 15.83
N VAL A 314 -7.72 10.35 15.05
CA VAL A 314 -7.03 9.20 14.45
C VAL A 314 -6.49 8.26 15.52
N GLY A 315 -6.47 6.95 15.25
CA GLY A 315 -5.90 5.94 16.15
C GLY A 315 -4.41 5.69 15.91
N THR A 316 -3.89 6.01 14.72
CA THR A 316 -2.49 5.77 14.36
C THR A 316 -1.90 6.88 13.49
N VAL A 317 -0.60 7.10 13.61
CA VAL A 317 0.14 8.08 12.80
C VAL A 317 1.39 7.45 12.22
N ARG A 318 1.55 7.57 10.90
CA ARG A 318 2.75 7.15 10.19
C ARG A 318 3.79 8.27 10.16
N PHE A 319 5.01 8.00 10.62
CA PHE A 319 6.15 8.91 10.54
C PHE A 319 6.92 8.70 9.23
N GLY A 320 7.06 9.76 8.45
CA GLY A 320 7.64 9.74 7.10
C GLY A 320 6.56 9.90 6.04
N GLU A 321 6.67 10.93 5.19
CA GLU A 321 5.75 11.12 4.06
C GLU A 321 6.37 10.57 2.77
N GLY A 322 5.65 9.65 2.11
CA GLY A 322 6.01 9.09 0.82
C GLY A 322 7.50 8.87 0.60
N GLU A 323 7.94 9.36 -0.56
CA GLU A 323 9.30 9.25 -1.07
C GLU A 323 10.35 10.03 -0.26
N ALA A 324 9.93 10.98 0.59
CA ALA A 324 10.85 11.62 1.52
C ALA A 324 11.20 10.68 2.69
N GLY A 325 10.27 9.84 3.13
CA GLY A 325 10.49 8.81 4.16
C GLY A 325 11.62 7.85 3.77
N ASP A 326 11.71 7.47 2.49
CA ASP A 326 12.73 6.54 2.00
C ASP A 326 14.16 7.13 1.96
N ARG A 327 14.24 8.46 2.00
CA ARG A 327 15.50 9.22 1.99
C ARG A 327 15.92 9.70 3.38
N TYR A 328 15.06 9.51 4.37
CA TYR A 328 15.25 10.03 5.71
C TYR A 328 15.93 9.01 6.63
N LEU A 329 17.03 9.42 7.26
CA LEU A 329 17.63 8.72 8.40
C LEU A 329 17.34 9.50 9.67
N TRP A 330 16.82 8.81 10.68
CA TRP A 330 16.43 9.40 11.98
C TRP A 330 17.59 10.09 12.71
N THR A 331 18.82 9.59 12.57
CA THR A 331 20.04 10.27 13.03
C THR A 331 21.31 9.65 12.40
N GLY A 332 22.46 10.32 12.55
CA GLY A 332 23.77 9.77 12.21
C GLY A 332 24.56 9.22 13.39
N ALA A 333 25.58 8.42 13.07
CA ALA A 333 26.54 7.94 14.05
C ALA A 333 27.42 9.08 14.62
N PRO A 334 27.82 9.04 15.91
CA PRO A 334 27.49 8.01 16.89
C PRO A 334 26.02 8.06 17.32
N TYR A 335 25.36 6.89 17.35
CA TYR A 335 23.95 6.80 17.71
C TYR A 335 23.73 7.10 19.20
N PRO A 336 22.64 7.78 19.55
CA PRO A 336 22.32 8.12 20.93
C PRO A 336 22.03 6.88 21.77
N THR A 337 22.57 6.87 23.00
CA THR A 337 22.46 5.74 23.94
C THR A 337 21.70 6.11 25.21
N ALA A 338 21.16 7.34 25.29
CA ALA A 338 20.41 7.83 26.43
C ALA A 338 19.09 8.47 25.97
N PRO A 339 18.01 8.35 26.77
CA PRO A 339 16.73 9.00 26.49
C PRO A 339 16.85 10.50 26.30
N GLY A 340 16.03 11.07 25.40
CA GLY A 340 15.99 12.51 25.16
C GLY A 340 17.25 13.11 24.52
N SER A 341 18.16 12.27 24.01
CA SER A 341 19.34 12.73 23.28
C SER A 341 18.93 13.51 22.03
N PRO A 342 19.59 14.64 21.70
CA PRO A 342 19.29 15.36 20.48
C PRO A 342 19.57 14.48 19.27
N LEU A 343 18.63 14.45 18.33
CA LEU A 343 18.76 13.73 17.07
C LEU A 343 19.25 14.67 15.98
N THR A 344 20.08 14.16 15.07
CA THR A 344 20.54 14.90 13.89
C THR A 344 20.14 14.12 12.64
N PRO A 345 18.87 14.26 12.18
CA PRO A 345 18.41 13.54 11.00
C PRO A 345 19.22 13.93 9.77
N GLN A 346 19.34 13.02 8.80
CA GLN A 346 20.13 13.25 7.60
C GLN A 346 19.58 12.47 6.41
N LEU A 347 20.03 12.85 5.21
CA LEU A 347 19.76 12.08 4.01
C LEU A 347 20.49 10.73 3.98
N SER A 348 19.83 9.72 3.40
CA SER A 348 20.44 8.44 3.05
C SER A 348 21.24 8.50 1.73
N TYR A 349 20.91 9.41 0.82
CA TYR A 349 21.68 9.68 -0.39
C TYR A 349 21.39 11.08 -0.95
N PHE A 350 22.25 11.59 -1.83
CA PHE A 350 22.07 12.88 -2.49
C PHE A 350 22.55 12.85 -3.95
N SER A 351 21.88 13.62 -4.80
CA SER A 351 22.27 13.85 -6.19
C SER A 351 21.88 15.26 -6.64
N ASP A 352 22.83 16.02 -7.16
CA ASP A 352 22.61 17.37 -7.64
C ASP A 352 22.04 17.42 -9.06
N GLU A 353 22.42 16.48 -9.92
CA GLU A 353 22.05 16.48 -11.34
C GLU A 353 21.01 15.41 -11.70
N LYS A 354 21.05 14.26 -11.03
CA LYS A 354 20.21 13.10 -11.37
C LYS A 354 19.28 12.83 -10.22
N LEU A 355 18.01 13.21 -10.35
CA LEU A 355 16.97 13.09 -9.31
C LEU A 355 17.12 14.16 -8.22
N PRO A 356 17.14 15.45 -8.62
CA PRO A 356 17.40 16.52 -7.69
C PRO A 356 16.26 16.65 -6.68
N LEU A 357 16.62 16.84 -5.42
CA LEU A 357 15.72 17.42 -4.43
C LEU A 357 15.15 18.73 -4.96
N SER A 358 13.89 19.00 -4.61
CA SER A 358 13.28 20.30 -4.89
C SER A 358 14.11 21.42 -4.24
N ALA A 359 14.02 22.64 -4.77
CA ALA A 359 14.73 23.78 -4.18
C ALA A 359 14.37 24.00 -2.70
N ALA A 360 13.11 23.70 -2.33
CA ALA A 360 12.63 23.79 -0.95
C ALA A 360 13.25 22.70 -0.05
N GLU A 361 13.29 21.44 -0.49
CA GLU A 361 13.99 20.37 0.25
C GLU A 361 15.50 20.67 0.38
N LYS A 362 16.16 21.13 -0.68
CA LYS A 362 17.58 21.54 -0.62
C LYS A 362 17.82 22.64 0.42
N ALA A 363 16.89 23.58 0.56
CA ALA A 363 17.00 24.66 1.54
C ALA A 363 16.93 24.16 3.00
N MET A 364 16.37 22.98 3.24
CA MET A 364 16.25 22.33 4.56
C MET A 364 17.46 21.48 4.92
N LEU A 365 18.49 21.44 4.09
CA LEU A 365 19.69 20.67 4.33
C LEU A 365 20.86 21.59 4.70
N ASN A 366 21.74 21.06 5.54
CA ASN A 366 23.08 21.57 5.70
C ASN A 366 24.00 21.01 4.60
N PRO A 367 25.16 21.63 4.34
CA PRO A 367 26.10 21.14 3.33
C PRO A 367 26.58 19.69 3.52
N ASP A 368 26.48 19.15 4.74
CA ASP A 368 26.84 17.77 5.07
C ASP A 368 25.68 16.76 4.90
N GLY A 369 24.51 17.22 4.42
CA GLY A 369 23.33 16.38 4.21
C GLY A 369 22.48 16.16 5.45
N THR A 370 22.80 16.79 6.59
CA THR A 370 21.92 16.79 7.76
C THR A 370 20.72 17.70 7.54
N TYR A 371 19.54 17.27 7.99
CA TYR A 371 18.34 18.10 7.98
C TYR A 371 18.43 19.16 9.07
N LYS A 372 17.95 20.36 8.74
CA LYS A 372 17.61 21.42 9.69
C LYS A 372 16.12 21.70 9.59
N ASN A 373 15.54 22.17 10.68
CA ASN A 373 14.16 22.66 10.72
C ASN A 373 13.09 21.61 10.34
N THR A 374 13.32 20.33 10.60
CA THR A 374 12.37 19.22 10.39
C THR A 374 11.87 18.65 11.72
N GLN A 375 10.75 17.93 11.68
CA GLN A 375 10.32 17.11 12.81
C GLN A 375 11.29 15.93 12.92
N ASN A 376 11.94 15.83 14.07
CA ASN A 376 12.75 14.66 14.39
C ASN A 376 11.91 13.61 15.13
N PHE A 377 12.47 12.40 15.25
CA PHE A 377 11.75 11.28 15.85
C PHE A 377 11.39 11.50 17.33
N ASN A 378 12.18 12.24 18.12
CA ASN A 378 11.81 12.57 19.51
C ASN A 378 10.57 13.48 19.55
N GLU A 379 10.51 14.49 18.68
CA GLU A 379 9.36 15.39 18.58
C GLU A 379 8.11 14.63 18.13
N PHE A 380 8.25 13.76 17.12
CA PHE A 380 7.17 12.87 16.69
C PHE A 380 6.65 12.01 17.85
N MET A 381 7.54 11.33 18.58
CA MET A 381 7.13 10.48 19.70
C MET A 381 6.49 11.27 20.85
N SER A 382 6.91 12.53 21.08
CA SER A 382 6.21 13.40 22.03
C SER A 382 4.77 13.70 21.61
N VAL A 383 4.51 13.86 20.31
CA VAL A 383 3.16 14.02 19.79
C VAL A 383 2.35 12.74 19.98
N ILE A 384 2.95 11.58 19.69
CA ILE A 384 2.35 10.26 19.89
C ILE A 384 1.94 10.02 21.36
N GLU A 385 2.80 10.37 22.31
CA GLU A 385 2.51 10.27 23.75
C GLU A 385 1.39 11.23 24.18
N GLU A 386 1.34 12.45 23.63
CA GLU A 386 0.31 13.45 23.94
C GLU A 386 -1.07 13.04 23.40
N THR A 387 -1.13 12.44 22.22
CA THR A 387 -2.39 12.02 21.58
C THR A 387 -2.84 10.61 21.98
N GLY A 388 -1.91 9.77 22.45
CA GLY A 388 -2.17 8.35 22.74
C GLY A 388 -2.35 7.48 21.49
N THR A 389 -1.89 7.95 20.32
CA THR A 389 -2.00 7.22 19.04
C THR A 389 -0.95 6.14 18.89
N GLU A 390 -1.16 5.17 18.00
CA GLU A 390 -0.15 4.14 17.68
C GLU A 390 0.83 4.63 16.61
N PRO A 391 2.15 4.60 16.86
CA PRO A 391 3.14 5.00 15.87
C PRO A 391 3.34 3.90 14.80
N PHE A 392 3.48 4.36 13.55
CA PHE A 392 3.91 3.58 12.40
C PHE A 392 5.17 4.20 11.81
N VAL A 393 6.23 3.43 11.56
CA VAL A 393 7.53 4.01 11.18
C VAL A 393 8.06 3.39 9.90
N ILE A 394 8.40 4.23 8.91
CA ILE A 394 9.09 3.78 7.71
C ILE A 394 10.61 3.75 7.89
N VAL A 395 11.22 2.66 7.46
CA VAL A 395 12.68 2.49 7.33
C VAL A 395 13.06 2.66 5.87
N GLY A 396 13.80 3.72 5.57
CA GLY A 396 14.22 4.01 4.20
C GLY A 396 15.32 3.08 3.68
N LEU A 397 15.17 2.62 2.44
CA LEU A 397 16.12 1.69 1.78
C LEU A 397 16.67 2.18 0.45
N ASP A 398 16.05 3.21 -0.12
CA ASP A 398 16.23 3.58 -1.52
C ASP A 398 17.62 4.08 -1.91
N ALA A 399 18.44 4.47 -0.92
CA ALA A 399 19.87 4.71 -1.13
C ALA A 399 20.58 3.53 -1.80
N LEU A 400 20.12 2.28 -1.60
CA LEU A 400 20.74 1.08 -2.17
C LEU A 400 20.56 0.97 -3.69
N VAL A 401 19.42 1.42 -4.21
CA VAL A 401 19.15 1.41 -5.65
C VAL A 401 19.52 2.73 -6.32
N ALA A 402 19.51 3.83 -5.56
CA ALA A 402 19.92 5.14 -6.04
C ALA A 402 21.44 5.33 -6.11
N ALA A 403 22.25 4.51 -5.42
CA ALA A 403 23.70 4.69 -5.27
C ALA A 403 24.47 4.86 -6.60
N GLU A 404 24.06 4.19 -7.67
CA GLU A 404 24.71 4.32 -8.99
C GLU A 404 24.47 5.68 -9.67
N LYS A 405 23.42 6.40 -9.25
CA LYS A 405 22.98 7.69 -9.80
C LYS A 405 23.22 8.86 -8.85
N ALA A 406 23.52 8.58 -7.59
CA ALA A 406 23.76 9.55 -6.55
C ALA A 406 25.21 10.07 -6.58
N ASP A 407 25.41 11.33 -6.17
CA ASP A 407 26.75 11.88 -5.94
C ASP A 407 27.39 11.19 -4.73
N TRP A 408 26.58 10.87 -3.73
CA TRP A 408 26.93 9.98 -2.62
C TRP A 408 25.69 9.28 -2.07
N ALA A 409 25.88 8.07 -1.52
CA ALA A 409 24.85 7.29 -0.85
C ALA A 409 25.43 6.56 0.35
N LYS A 410 24.62 6.33 1.39
CA LYS A 410 24.98 5.45 2.50
C LYS A 410 25.11 4.01 2.00
N THR A 411 26.03 3.26 2.61
CA THR A 411 26.20 1.84 2.32
C THR A 411 25.08 1.01 2.94
N LYS A 412 24.90 -0.22 2.46
CA LYS A 412 23.97 -1.19 3.06
C LYS A 412 24.20 -1.37 4.55
N ASP A 413 25.44 -1.53 4.98
CA ASP A 413 25.79 -1.69 6.40
C ASP A 413 25.36 -0.47 7.22
N GLN A 414 25.52 0.75 6.68
CA GLN A 414 25.11 1.98 7.38
C GLN A 414 23.59 2.10 7.49
N LEU A 415 22.83 1.67 6.47
CA LEU A 415 21.37 1.68 6.52
C LEU A 415 20.83 0.64 7.51
N ILE A 416 21.41 -0.58 7.50
CA ILE A 416 21.07 -1.63 8.47
C ILE A 416 21.41 -1.17 9.89
N GLU A 417 22.61 -0.62 10.12
CA GLU A 417 23.01 -0.09 11.43
C GLU A 417 22.05 1.02 11.88
N SER A 418 21.67 1.94 10.98
CA SER A 418 20.70 2.99 11.28
C SER A 418 19.34 2.42 11.70
N ALA A 419 18.81 1.41 11.01
CA ALA A 419 17.52 0.80 11.35
C ALA A 419 17.57 0.04 12.69
N VAL A 420 18.63 -0.73 12.91
CA VAL A 420 18.89 -1.46 14.17
C VAL A 420 18.94 -0.50 15.35
N GLU A 421 19.70 0.59 15.22
CA GLU A 421 19.84 1.56 16.28
C GLU A 421 18.57 2.41 16.45
N TRP A 422 17.73 2.55 15.42
CA TRP A 422 16.41 3.16 15.57
C TRP A 422 15.51 2.33 16.47
N VAL A 423 15.42 1.01 16.24
CA VAL A 423 14.65 0.09 17.09
C VAL A 423 15.21 0.09 18.52
N ARG A 424 16.54 0.06 18.68
CA ARG A 424 17.18 0.12 20.00
C ARG A 424 16.86 1.43 20.71
N TYR A 425 16.96 2.55 20.01
CA TYR A 425 16.66 3.84 20.60
C TYR A 425 15.19 3.95 20.98
N ALA A 426 14.27 3.52 20.12
CA ALA A 426 12.84 3.56 20.39
C ALA A 426 12.43 2.64 21.55
N ASN A 427 12.75 1.35 21.47
CA ASN A 427 12.15 0.35 22.34
C ASN A 427 13.04 -0.05 23.52
N VAL A 428 14.36 0.00 23.38
CA VAL A 428 15.29 -0.35 24.48
C VAL A 428 15.68 0.87 25.30
N THR A 429 16.01 1.98 24.62
CA THR A 429 16.49 3.19 25.29
C THR A 429 15.34 3.99 25.88
N ASN A 430 14.30 4.29 25.09
CA ASN A 430 13.18 5.11 25.53
C ASN A 430 11.93 4.32 25.98
N ASN A 431 11.86 3.01 25.71
CA ASN A 431 10.72 2.15 26.06
C ASN A 431 9.39 2.65 25.47
N TRP A 432 9.42 3.13 24.22
CA TRP A 432 8.24 3.63 23.52
C TRP A 432 7.34 2.54 22.90
N ASN A 433 7.81 1.29 22.84
CA ASN A 433 7.04 0.15 22.30
C ASN A 433 6.50 0.42 20.87
N VAL A 434 7.35 0.95 19.99
CA VAL A 434 7.02 1.13 18.58
C VAL A 434 6.98 -0.25 17.91
N GLN A 435 5.79 -0.68 17.52
CA GLN A 435 5.58 -2.03 16.99
C GLN A 435 5.61 -2.11 15.48
N ASN A 436 5.05 -1.14 14.74
CA ASN A 436 4.87 -1.29 13.29
C ASN A 436 6.00 -0.59 12.51
N TRP A 437 6.73 -1.38 11.74
CA TRP A 437 7.86 -0.91 10.92
C TRP A 437 7.65 -1.28 9.45
N GLU A 438 7.54 -0.28 8.58
CA GLU A 438 7.52 -0.45 7.12
C GLU A 438 8.95 -0.50 6.61
N ILE A 439 9.23 -1.44 5.71
CA ILE A 439 10.56 -1.58 5.13
C ILE A 439 10.52 -1.05 3.68
N GLY A 440 10.88 0.22 3.51
CA GLY A 440 10.77 0.95 2.23
C GLY A 440 9.37 1.48 1.91
N ASN A 441 9.30 2.39 0.94
CA ASN A 441 8.11 3.03 0.36
C ASN A 441 8.01 2.64 -1.12
N GLU A 442 6.86 2.13 -1.58
CA GLU A 442 6.61 1.91 -3.03
C GLU A 442 7.76 1.25 -3.82
N SER A 443 8.52 0.32 -3.23
CA SER A 443 9.77 -0.18 -3.82
C SER A 443 9.61 -0.87 -5.19
N TYR A 444 8.37 -1.17 -5.57
CA TYR A 444 7.94 -1.68 -6.88
C TYR A 444 7.86 -0.61 -7.99
N PHE A 445 7.95 0.67 -7.64
CA PHE A 445 7.80 1.81 -8.54
C PHE A 445 9.16 2.55 -8.65
N PRO A 446 9.55 3.04 -9.84
CA PRO A 446 10.82 3.76 -9.98
C PRO A 446 10.87 5.13 -9.29
N GLY A 447 9.74 5.66 -8.81
CA GLY A 447 9.66 6.81 -7.91
C GLY A 447 10.59 7.99 -8.22
N HIS A 448 11.06 8.63 -7.16
CA HIS A 448 12.09 9.67 -7.21
C HIS A 448 13.53 9.10 -7.23
N THR A 449 13.72 7.79 -7.10
CA THR A 449 15.03 7.14 -7.29
C THR A 449 15.35 6.90 -8.77
N GLY A 450 14.36 6.98 -9.65
CA GLY A 450 14.45 6.59 -11.05
C GLY A 450 14.89 5.15 -11.27
N VAL A 451 14.82 4.29 -10.24
CA VAL A 451 15.24 2.88 -10.28
C VAL A 451 14.25 2.04 -9.49
N THR A 452 13.65 1.06 -10.15
CA THR A 452 12.81 0.07 -9.48
C THR A 452 13.69 -1.03 -8.86
N TRP A 453 13.36 -1.44 -7.64
CA TRP A 453 14.00 -2.61 -7.04
C TRP A 453 13.75 -3.86 -7.89
N LYS A 454 14.78 -4.69 -8.06
CA LYS A 454 14.53 -6.06 -8.49
C LYS A 454 13.94 -6.83 -7.31
N PRO A 455 12.81 -7.55 -7.49
CA PRO A 455 12.16 -8.23 -6.37
C PRO A 455 13.09 -9.15 -5.56
N ALA A 456 13.97 -9.91 -6.22
CA ALA A 456 14.93 -10.79 -5.55
C ALA A 456 15.97 -10.04 -4.70
N ASP A 457 16.45 -8.88 -5.18
CA ASP A 457 17.43 -8.05 -4.46
C ASP A 457 16.76 -7.42 -3.22
N TYR A 458 15.51 -6.98 -3.36
CA TYR A 458 14.71 -6.48 -2.25
C TYR A 458 14.48 -7.57 -1.20
N VAL A 459 14.10 -8.80 -1.59
CA VAL A 459 13.92 -9.94 -0.68
C VAL A 459 15.18 -10.20 0.16
N ALA A 460 16.36 -10.16 -0.48
CA ALA A 460 17.62 -10.38 0.22
C ALA A 460 17.88 -9.29 1.28
N VAL A 461 17.69 -8.01 0.92
CA VAL A 461 17.88 -6.88 1.84
C VAL A 461 16.83 -6.90 2.96
N PHE A 462 15.56 -7.15 2.63
CA PHE A 462 14.46 -7.24 3.59
C PHE A 462 14.75 -8.26 4.69
N ASN A 463 15.17 -9.48 4.31
CA ASN A 463 15.48 -10.53 5.30
C ASN A 463 16.64 -10.11 6.22
N GLU A 464 17.67 -9.47 5.68
CA GLU A 464 18.84 -9.06 6.46
C GLU A 464 18.50 -7.93 7.45
N ILE A 465 17.81 -6.88 6.98
CA ILE A 465 17.47 -5.74 7.83
C ILE A 465 16.45 -6.13 8.91
N THR A 466 15.42 -6.90 8.57
CA THR A 466 14.39 -7.29 9.53
C THR A 466 14.90 -8.31 10.55
N ALA A 467 15.79 -9.23 10.16
CA ALA A 467 16.44 -10.12 11.12
C ALA A 467 17.32 -9.32 12.10
N ALA A 468 18.06 -8.32 11.61
CA ALA A 468 18.88 -7.46 12.46
C ALA A 468 18.05 -6.58 13.41
N MET A 469 16.92 -6.03 12.94
CA MET A 469 15.98 -5.27 13.76
C MET A 469 15.31 -6.16 14.82
N LYS A 470 14.78 -7.33 14.43
CA LYS A 470 14.14 -8.29 15.34
C LYS A 470 15.12 -8.90 16.35
N ALA A 471 16.43 -8.89 16.08
CA ALA A 471 17.46 -9.24 17.05
C ALA A 471 17.55 -8.23 18.21
N VAL A 472 17.13 -6.98 18.02
CA VAL A 472 17.04 -5.99 19.10
C VAL A 472 15.74 -6.14 19.86
N ASP A 473 14.64 -6.24 19.13
CA ASP A 473 13.30 -6.40 19.69
C ASP A 473 12.50 -7.40 18.84
N PRO A 474 12.34 -8.66 19.30
CA PRO A 474 11.64 -9.67 18.53
C PRO A 474 10.11 -9.45 18.46
N THR A 475 9.58 -8.47 19.19
CA THR A 475 8.14 -8.19 19.24
C THR A 475 7.66 -7.23 18.15
N ILE A 476 8.58 -6.57 17.45
CA ILE A 476 8.22 -5.66 16.35
C ILE A 476 7.57 -6.42 15.19
N LYS A 477 6.64 -5.75 14.54
CA LYS A 477 5.94 -6.17 13.32
C LYS A 477 6.56 -5.47 12.13
N VAL A 478 6.84 -6.23 11.07
CA VAL A 478 7.46 -5.68 9.84
C VAL A 478 6.54 -5.83 8.64
N GLY A 479 6.46 -4.76 7.85
CA GLY A 479 5.62 -4.67 6.66
C GLY A 479 6.42 -4.55 5.37
N VAL A 480 5.85 -5.08 4.28
CA VAL A 480 6.44 -5.01 2.93
C VAL A 480 5.52 -4.26 1.95
N PRO A 481 6.05 -3.32 1.15
CA PRO A 481 5.29 -2.66 0.08
C PRO A 481 4.82 -3.65 -0.99
N VAL A 482 3.53 -3.60 -1.32
CA VAL A 482 2.91 -4.34 -2.42
C VAL A 482 1.91 -3.45 -3.16
N HIS A 483 1.58 -3.84 -4.40
CA HIS A 483 0.56 -3.19 -5.23
C HIS A 483 -0.11 -4.22 -6.13
N THR A 484 -0.91 -3.83 -7.11
CA THR A 484 -1.51 -4.73 -8.12
C THR A 484 -0.54 -5.24 -9.21
N MET A 485 0.78 -5.23 -8.98
CA MET A 485 1.79 -5.64 -9.97
C MET A 485 2.13 -7.14 -9.88
N PRO A 486 1.74 -7.99 -10.86
CA PRO A 486 1.88 -9.44 -10.73
C PRO A 486 3.34 -9.93 -10.59
N GLY A 487 4.29 -9.23 -11.21
CA GLY A 487 5.72 -9.59 -11.16
C GLY A 487 6.38 -9.31 -9.80
N TRP A 488 5.91 -8.28 -9.08
CA TRP A 488 6.42 -7.94 -7.75
C TRP A 488 5.81 -8.86 -6.69
N ASN A 489 4.48 -8.87 -6.60
CA ASN A 489 3.76 -9.61 -5.55
C ASN A 489 4.04 -11.11 -5.59
N SER A 490 4.11 -11.73 -6.78
CA SER A 490 4.36 -13.16 -6.91
C SER A 490 5.72 -13.57 -6.32
N VAL A 491 6.74 -12.73 -6.42
CA VAL A 491 8.07 -13.02 -5.86
C VAL A 491 8.09 -12.72 -4.36
N ILE A 492 7.59 -11.54 -3.97
CA ILE A 492 7.62 -11.04 -2.60
C ILE A 492 6.82 -11.95 -1.67
N LEU A 493 5.56 -12.22 -1.98
CA LEU A 493 4.66 -12.98 -1.11
C LEU A 493 5.05 -14.46 -1.00
N THR A 494 5.57 -15.04 -2.09
CA THR A 494 6.06 -16.43 -2.10
C THR A 494 7.29 -16.59 -1.19
N GLN A 495 8.20 -15.61 -1.16
CA GLN A 495 9.46 -15.73 -0.42
C GLN A 495 9.39 -15.17 1.01
N LEU A 496 8.55 -14.16 1.26
CA LEU A 496 8.55 -13.41 2.52
C LEU A 496 7.32 -13.64 3.41
N SER A 497 6.30 -14.38 2.97
CA SER A 497 5.05 -14.55 3.75
C SER A 497 5.27 -14.99 5.21
N SER A 498 6.24 -15.87 5.48
CA SER A 498 6.52 -16.33 6.84
C SER A 498 7.31 -15.33 7.70
N GLN A 499 7.81 -14.24 7.12
CA GLN A 499 8.66 -13.24 7.79
C GLN A 499 7.96 -11.90 8.03
N ILE A 500 6.94 -11.59 7.22
CA ILE A 500 6.17 -10.35 7.26
C ILE A 500 4.97 -10.48 8.19
N ASP A 501 4.59 -9.38 8.81
CA ASP A 501 3.44 -9.28 9.72
C ASP A 501 2.24 -8.61 9.03
N PHE A 502 2.50 -7.71 8.08
CA PHE A 502 1.48 -7.05 7.28
C PHE A 502 1.98 -6.64 5.90
N LEU A 503 1.05 -6.34 4.99
CA LEU A 503 1.32 -5.74 3.68
C LEU A 503 1.11 -4.23 3.75
N VAL A 504 1.97 -3.48 3.06
CA VAL A 504 1.93 -2.02 2.94
C VAL A 504 1.37 -1.69 1.56
N VAL A 505 0.20 -1.05 1.51
CA VAL A 505 -0.52 -0.76 0.26
C VAL A 505 -0.79 0.73 0.15
N HIS A 506 -0.58 1.30 -1.03
CA HIS A 506 -0.92 2.69 -1.31
C HIS A 506 -2.10 2.76 -2.29
N LEU A 507 -3.11 3.57 -1.97
CA LEU A 507 -4.37 3.65 -2.74
C LEU A 507 -4.72 5.10 -3.06
N TYR A 508 -4.27 5.56 -4.22
CA TYR A 508 -4.66 6.85 -4.77
C TYR A 508 -5.87 6.71 -5.70
N SER A 509 -6.55 7.81 -5.96
CA SER A 509 -7.75 7.94 -6.81
C SER A 509 -9.04 7.36 -6.21
N SER A 510 -9.97 6.97 -7.09
CA SER A 510 -11.38 6.64 -6.89
C SER A 510 -11.77 5.95 -5.56
N ILE A 511 -13.08 5.91 -5.28
CA ILE A 511 -13.67 5.15 -4.16
C ILE A 511 -13.70 3.62 -4.43
N SER A 512 -12.91 3.13 -5.39
CA SER A 512 -12.84 1.71 -5.75
C SER A 512 -12.14 0.89 -4.67
N THR A 513 -12.52 -0.38 -4.58
CA THR A 513 -11.91 -1.40 -3.71
C THR A 513 -11.12 -2.45 -4.51
N SER A 514 -11.10 -2.35 -5.84
CA SER A 514 -10.52 -3.36 -6.75
C SER A 514 -9.07 -3.72 -6.45
N ASP A 515 -8.27 -2.73 -6.05
CA ASP A 515 -6.86 -2.94 -5.73
C ASP A 515 -6.70 -3.72 -4.42
N VAL A 516 -7.58 -3.49 -3.44
CA VAL A 516 -7.62 -4.26 -2.19
C VAL A 516 -8.03 -5.70 -2.48
N ASP A 517 -9.07 -5.90 -3.29
CA ASP A 517 -9.51 -7.24 -3.71
C ASP A 517 -8.39 -7.99 -4.44
N THR A 518 -7.63 -7.29 -5.29
CA THR A 518 -6.45 -7.84 -5.97
C THR A 518 -5.37 -8.27 -4.98
N VAL A 519 -5.05 -7.43 -3.99
CA VAL A 519 -4.05 -7.77 -2.96
C VAL A 519 -4.53 -8.96 -2.10
N ILE A 520 -5.82 -9.04 -1.76
CA ILE A 520 -6.40 -10.19 -1.06
C ILE A 520 -6.29 -11.47 -1.89
N ASN A 521 -6.56 -11.39 -3.19
CA ASN A 521 -6.37 -12.51 -4.11
C ASN A 521 -4.91 -12.95 -4.19
N ASP A 522 -3.97 -12.00 -4.19
CA ASP A 522 -2.54 -12.29 -4.18
C ASP A 522 -2.07 -12.93 -2.86
N ILE A 523 -2.62 -12.53 -1.72
CA ILE A 523 -2.41 -13.25 -0.44
C ILE A 523 -2.85 -14.71 -0.60
N ASN A 524 -4.06 -14.94 -1.10
CA ASN A 524 -4.61 -16.28 -1.26
C ASN A 524 -3.84 -17.13 -2.28
N ARG A 525 -3.25 -16.49 -3.30
CA ARG A 525 -2.52 -17.14 -4.38
C ARG A 525 -1.08 -17.45 -4.02
N TYR A 526 -0.37 -16.52 -3.39
CA TYR A 526 1.10 -16.59 -3.25
C TYR A 526 1.58 -16.81 -1.81
N CYS A 527 0.81 -16.42 -0.78
CA CYS A 527 1.22 -16.68 0.61
C CYS A 527 1.03 -18.16 0.97
N ARG A 528 1.89 -18.64 1.89
CA ARG A 528 1.74 -19.97 2.49
C ARG A 528 0.37 -20.08 3.17
N PRO A 529 -0.32 -21.22 3.09
CA PRO A 529 -1.66 -21.39 3.67
C PRO A 529 -1.76 -20.96 5.14
N GLU A 530 -0.77 -21.29 5.96
CA GLU A 530 -0.68 -20.96 7.38
C GLU A 530 -0.49 -19.47 7.67
N ASP A 531 0.01 -18.70 6.70
CA ASP A 531 0.28 -17.27 6.85
C ASP A 531 -0.91 -16.38 6.44
N ARG A 532 -1.83 -16.92 5.62
CA ARG A 532 -2.90 -16.14 4.97
C ARG A 532 -3.80 -15.43 5.97
N GLU A 533 -4.15 -16.06 7.07
CA GLU A 533 -5.03 -15.47 8.10
C GLU A 533 -4.30 -14.41 8.92
N ARG A 534 -3.04 -14.69 9.29
CA ARG A 534 -2.17 -13.84 10.11
C ARG A 534 -1.82 -12.51 9.43
N ILE A 535 -1.50 -12.55 8.13
CA ILE A 535 -1.10 -11.36 7.40
C ILE A 535 -2.32 -10.44 7.19
N LYS A 536 -2.19 -9.20 7.66
CA LYS A 536 -3.15 -8.12 7.45
C LYS A 536 -2.63 -7.10 6.43
N ILE A 537 -3.51 -6.21 5.97
CA ILE A 537 -3.21 -5.13 5.03
C ILE A 537 -3.22 -3.81 5.81
N SER A 538 -2.14 -3.06 5.77
CA SER A 538 -2.10 -1.67 6.21
C SER A 538 -2.02 -0.79 4.97
N ILE A 539 -3.05 0.03 4.76
CA ILE A 539 -3.06 1.03 3.69
C ILE A 539 -2.41 2.27 4.27
N THR A 540 -1.14 2.47 3.97
CA THR A 540 -0.27 3.43 4.67
C THR A 540 -0.19 4.77 3.96
N GLU A 541 -0.70 4.85 2.73
CA GLU A 541 -0.98 6.09 2.03
C GLU A 541 -2.26 5.95 1.21
N ASN A 542 -3.19 6.89 1.37
CA ASN A 542 -4.35 6.96 0.50
C ASN A 542 -4.93 8.37 0.40
N SER A 543 -5.63 8.63 -0.69
CA SER A 543 -6.39 9.86 -0.92
C SER A 543 -7.46 9.59 -1.99
N VAL A 544 -8.34 10.56 -2.25
CA VAL A 544 -9.17 10.59 -3.48
C VAL A 544 -8.45 11.24 -4.66
N TYR A 545 -7.22 11.72 -4.45
CA TYR A 545 -6.37 12.33 -5.46
C TYR A 545 -6.05 11.40 -6.64
N SER A 546 -6.19 11.91 -7.87
CA SER A 546 -5.72 11.23 -9.09
C SER A 546 -4.55 11.97 -9.74
N PRO A 547 -3.44 11.29 -10.10
CA PRO A 547 -2.33 11.91 -10.82
C PRO A 547 -2.76 12.65 -12.09
N GLY A 548 -2.31 13.89 -12.26
CA GLY A 548 -2.65 14.72 -13.43
C GLY A 548 -4.00 15.45 -13.35
N ILE A 549 -4.82 15.17 -12.33
CA ILE A 549 -6.03 15.95 -12.03
C ILE A 549 -5.72 16.90 -10.87
N TYR A 550 -6.12 18.15 -11.04
CA TYR A 550 -6.24 19.05 -9.90
C TYR A 550 -7.62 18.85 -9.26
N ASP A 551 -7.64 18.17 -8.12
CA ASP A 551 -8.84 17.97 -7.32
C ASP A 551 -8.84 18.97 -6.14
N PRO A 552 -9.77 19.93 -6.11
CA PRO A 552 -9.85 20.88 -5.02
C PRO A 552 -10.35 20.22 -3.73
N ASN A 553 -9.74 20.59 -2.60
CA ASN A 553 -10.19 20.23 -1.26
C ASN A 553 -11.52 20.94 -0.94
N ASN A 554 -12.63 20.26 -1.19
CA ASN A 554 -14.00 20.76 -1.03
C ASN A 554 -14.93 19.66 -0.50
N ILE A 555 -16.20 19.99 -0.27
CA ILE A 555 -17.19 19.05 0.26
C ILE A 555 -17.38 17.82 -0.65
N LYS A 556 -17.34 17.96 -1.98
CA LYS A 556 -17.46 16.79 -2.88
C LYS A 556 -16.34 15.79 -2.63
N ALA A 557 -15.10 16.26 -2.62
CA ALA A 557 -13.94 15.41 -2.33
C ALA A 557 -14.03 14.80 -0.92
N ALA A 558 -14.52 15.59 0.05
CA ALA A 558 -14.71 15.14 1.42
C ALA A 558 -15.77 14.03 1.54
N VAL A 559 -16.89 14.11 0.81
CA VAL A 559 -17.92 13.07 0.76
C VAL A 559 -17.40 11.81 0.04
N ASP A 560 -16.67 11.98 -1.07
CA ASP A 560 -15.99 10.88 -1.75
C ASP A 560 -15.02 10.17 -0.78
N TYR A 561 -14.27 10.93 0.02
CA TYR A 561 -13.34 10.36 0.99
C TYR A 561 -14.03 9.67 2.17
N ALA A 562 -15.10 10.27 2.71
CA ALA A 562 -15.92 9.62 3.75
C ALA A 562 -16.51 8.29 3.25
N THR A 563 -16.90 8.22 1.97
CA THR A 563 -17.35 6.97 1.34
C THR A 563 -16.22 5.94 1.27
N LYS A 564 -15.00 6.39 0.91
CA LYS A 564 -13.82 5.52 0.83
C LYS A 564 -13.45 4.94 2.20
N ILE A 565 -13.44 5.75 3.26
CA ILE A 565 -13.20 5.27 4.64
C ILE A 565 -14.18 4.14 4.98
N GLY A 566 -15.49 4.36 4.77
CA GLY A 566 -16.51 3.35 5.08
C GLY A 566 -16.28 2.01 4.40
N LYS A 567 -16.05 2.03 3.08
CA LYS A 567 -15.75 0.81 2.30
C LYS A 567 -14.52 0.07 2.81
N MET A 568 -13.46 0.80 3.19
CA MET A 568 -12.22 0.18 3.64
C MET A 568 -12.37 -0.44 5.03
N LEU A 569 -13.16 0.20 5.91
CA LEU A 569 -13.41 -0.33 7.25
C LEU A 569 -14.22 -1.63 7.22
N GLU A 570 -15.01 -1.91 6.18
CA GLU A 570 -15.78 -3.17 6.07
C GLU A 570 -14.90 -4.42 5.87
N TYR A 571 -13.65 -4.27 5.42
CA TYR A 571 -12.74 -5.40 5.22
C TYR A 571 -12.08 -5.85 6.54
N ASP A 572 -12.29 -7.10 6.93
CA ASP A 572 -11.61 -7.73 8.08
C ASP A 572 -10.09 -7.86 7.90
N LYS A 573 -9.61 -7.79 6.66
CA LYS A 573 -8.19 -7.84 6.28
C LYS A 573 -7.46 -6.52 6.51
N ILE A 574 -8.16 -5.39 6.56
CA ILE A 574 -7.54 -4.07 6.75
C ILE A 574 -7.24 -3.87 8.23
N ASN A 575 -5.97 -3.64 8.55
CA ASN A 575 -5.49 -3.34 9.90
C ASN A 575 -5.44 -1.82 10.16
N TYR A 576 -4.87 -1.06 9.23
CA TYR A 576 -4.78 0.40 9.32
C TYR A 576 -5.06 1.05 7.98
N PHE A 577 -5.62 2.26 8.02
CA PHE A 577 -5.99 3.06 6.86
C PHE A 577 -5.55 4.52 7.05
N HIS A 578 -4.33 4.86 6.60
CA HIS A 578 -3.69 6.15 6.77
C HIS A 578 -3.94 7.10 5.61
N PHE A 579 -4.62 8.21 5.88
CA PHE A 579 -4.73 9.31 4.92
C PHE A 579 -3.36 9.94 4.64
N TRP A 580 -3.04 10.13 3.36
CA TRP A 580 -1.89 10.91 2.94
C TRP A 580 -2.36 12.30 2.53
N VAL A 581 -2.03 13.35 3.30
CA VAL A 581 -1.08 13.52 4.42
C VAL A 581 -1.58 14.68 5.33
N THR A 582 -1.02 14.88 6.52
CA THR A 582 -1.33 16.06 7.37
C THR A 582 -1.34 17.35 6.56
N ARG A 583 -0.25 17.62 5.82
CA ARG A 583 -0.03 18.81 4.98
C ARG A 583 0.78 18.44 3.75
N LYS A 584 0.28 18.70 2.55
CA LYS A 584 0.98 18.26 1.33
C LYS A 584 2.15 19.18 0.99
N GLY A 585 3.37 18.63 1.05
CA GLY A 585 4.61 19.32 0.68
C GLY A 585 5.01 20.42 1.66
N LEU A 586 6.08 21.15 1.33
CA LEU A 586 6.71 22.14 2.24
C LEU A 586 6.02 23.50 2.29
N ASN A 587 5.17 23.81 1.31
CA ASN A 587 4.43 25.07 1.28
C ASN A 587 2.98 24.92 1.73
N ASN A 588 2.54 23.68 2.00
CA ASN A 588 1.16 23.26 2.25
C ASN A 588 0.12 23.99 1.38
N ASP A 589 -0.29 23.41 0.24
CA ASP A 589 -1.43 23.96 -0.50
C ASP A 589 -2.74 23.48 0.16
N PRO A 590 -3.50 24.34 0.88
CA PRO A 590 -4.75 23.93 1.52
C PRO A 590 -5.86 23.61 0.50
N SER A 591 -5.67 24.01 -0.76
CA SER A 591 -6.59 23.66 -1.84
C SER A 591 -6.36 22.26 -2.39
N ASP A 592 -5.24 21.61 -2.04
CA ASP A 592 -4.94 20.25 -2.45
C ASP A 592 -5.74 19.25 -1.61
N VAL A 593 -6.43 18.34 -2.28
CA VAL A 593 -7.24 17.29 -1.64
C VAL A 593 -6.42 16.32 -0.77
N ARG A 594 -5.09 16.33 -0.91
CA ARG A 594 -4.17 15.53 -0.09
C ARG A 594 -3.82 16.17 1.24
N SER A 595 -4.23 17.40 1.52
CA SER A 595 -3.98 18.04 2.82
C SER A 595 -5.17 17.84 3.76
N ALA A 596 -4.94 17.26 4.94
CA ALA A 596 -5.97 17.19 5.98
C ALA A 596 -6.06 18.48 6.80
N LEU A 597 -4.93 19.21 6.91
CA LEU A 597 -4.76 20.39 7.73
C LEU A 597 -4.26 21.58 6.89
N ASP A 598 -4.69 22.78 7.26
CA ASP A 598 -4.08 24.00 6.75
C ASP A 598 -2.74 24.31 7.47
N GLU A 599 -2.11 25.43 7.09
CA GLU A 599 -0.83 25.87 7.67
C GLU A 599 -0.92 26.14 9.19
N ASP A 600 -2.10 26.54 9.66
CA ASP A 600 -2.40 26.88 11.05
C ASP A 600 -2.86 25.68 11.89
N GLY A 601 -3.05 24.51 11.26
CA GLY A 601 -3.48 23.28 11.93
C GLY A 601 -4.98 23.12 12.08
N ASN A 602 -5.79 23.89 11.34
CA ASN A 602 -7.22 23.67 11.27
C ASN A 602 -7.57 22.58 10.25
N LEU A 603 -8.65 21.85 10.51
CA LEU A 603 -9.12 20.79 9.62
C LEU A 603 -9.70 21.36 8.32
N LEU A 604 -9.11 20.92 7.20
CA LEU A 604 -9.64 21.12 5.86
C LEU A 604 -10.83 20.17 5.60
N PRO A 605 -11.61 20.36 4.52
CA PRO A 605 -12.78 19.52 4.25
C PRO A 605 -12.52 18.01 4.32
N ILE A 606 -11.37 17.55 3.81
CA ILE A 606 -10.94 16.14 3.91
C ILE A 606 -10.62 15.72 5.35
N GLY A 607 -9.93 16.58 6.12
CA GLY A 607 -9.67 16.35 7.54
C GLY A 607 -10.95 16.22 8.35
N LYS A 608 -11.99 17.01 8.03
CA LYS A 608 -13.31 16.88 8.66
C LYS A 608 -13.95 15.52 8.39
N SER A 609 -13.82 14.96 7.19
CA SER A 609 -14.30 13.60 6.90
C SER A 609 -13.64 12.53 7.76
N ILE A 610 -12.33 12.66 8.03
CA ILE A 610 -11.61 11.79 8.98
C ILE A 610 -12.20 11.96 10.37
N SER A 611 -12.34 13.19 10.87
CA SER A 611 -12.88 13.46 12.21
C SER A 611 -14.31 12.93 12.41
N ILE A 612 -15.14 12.95 11.37
CA ILE A 612 -16.51 12.41 11.42
C ILE A 612 -16.45 10.91 11.65
N TRP A 613 -15.65 10.19 10.86
CA TRP A 613 -15.50 8.76 11.06
C TRP A 613 -14.92 8.43 12.43
N SER A 614 -13.80 9.05 12.81
CA SER A 614 -13.15 8.84 14.10
C SER A 614 -14.09 9.07 15.29
N ARG A 615 -14.93 10.12 15.22
CA ARG A 615 -15.84 10.48 16.32
C ARG A 615 -16.98 9.48 16.52
N PHE A 616 -17.48 8.87 15.43
CA PHE A 616 -18.69 8.05 15.48
C PHE A 616 -18.42 6.56 15.31
N LEU A 617 -17.19 6.15 15.00
CA LEU A 617 -16.80 4.75 14.87
C LEU A 617 -17.05 3.97 16.17
N GLN A 618 -17.75 2.85 16.06
CA GLN A 618 -17.94 1.88 17.15
C GLN A 618 -16.99 0.68 16.99
N GLU A 619 -17.07 -0.31 17.88
CA GLU A 619 -16.12 -1.43 17.94
C GLU A 619 -16.11 -2.35 16.71
N LYS A 620 -17.25 -2.52 16.04
CA LYS A 620 -17.41 -3.45 14.90
C LYS A 620 -18.09 -2.75 13.74
N MET A 621 -17.61 -2.96 12.52
CA MET A 621 -18.42 -2.68 11.33
C MET A 621 -19.46 -3.77 11.15
N VAL A 622 -20.68 -3.40 10.77
CA VAL A 622 -21.81 -4.31 10.59
C VAL A 622 -22.49 -4.09 9.25
N SER A 623 -23.20 -5.11 8.77
CA SER A 623 -23.81 -5.10 7.45
C SER A 623 -24.84 -3.97 7.28
N ALA A 624 -24.66 -3.18 6.21
CA ALA A 624 -25.61 -2.22 5.69
C ALA A 624 -25.87 -2.55 4.22
N THR A 625 -27.10 -2.92 3.85
CA THR A 625 -27.45 -3.37 2.49
C THR A 625 -28.62 -2.58 1.92
N GLY A 626 -28.80 -2.59 0.60
CA GLY A 626 -29.95 -1.94 -0.06
C GLY A 626 -29.77 -0.46 -0.42
N ALA A 627 -28.58 0.11 -0.16
CA ALA A 627 -28.19 1.40 -0.72
C ALA A 627 -27.81 1.22 -2.20
N VAL A 628 -28.45 1.97 -3.10
CA VAL A 628 -28.24 1.92 -4.56
C VAL A 628 -27.84 3.29 -5.08
N ASN A 629 -28.56 4.33 -4.65
CA ASN A 629 -28.33 5.71 -5.05
C ASN A 629 -27.41 6.48 -4.09
N THR A 630 -27.26 5.97 -2.88
CA THR A 630 -26.43 6.49 -1.80
C THR A 630 -25.41 5.43 -1.39
N ALA A 631 -24.52 5.75 -0.45
CA ALA A 631 -23.78 4.72 0.28
C ALA A 631 -24.16 4.75 1.76
N ALA A 632 -24.18 3.58 2.38
CA ALA A 632 -24.58 3.40 3.76
C ALA A 632 -23.61 2.45 4.46
N PHE A 633 -23.20 2.83 5.66
CA PHE A 633 -22.30 2.07 6.50
C PHE A 633 -22.83 2.09 7.93
N ALA A 634 -22.55 1.05 8.71
CA ALA A 634 -22.88 1.04 10.12
C ALA A 634 -21.75 0.43 10.95
N SER A 635 -21.59 0.98 12.15
CA SER A 635 -20.76 0.40 13.19
C SER A 635 -21.54 0.23 14.49
N TYR A 636 -21.26 -0.85 15.21
CA TYR A 636 -21.95 -1.26 16.43
C TYR A 636 -20.95 -1.62 17.53
N SER A 637 -21.26 -1.26 18.77
CA SER A 637 -20.51 -1.68 19.96
C SER A 637 -21.34 -2.72 20.72
N PRO A 638 -20.97 -4.02 20.65
CA PRO A 638 -21.62 -5.06 21.44
C PRO A 638 -21.54 -4.82 22.95
N SER A 639 -20.52 -4.10 23.42
CA SER A 639 -20.30 -3.84 24.85
C SER A 639 -21.27 -2.79 25.42
N SER A 640 -21.60 -1.77 24.63
CA SER A 640 -22.43 -0.63 25.07
C SER A 640 -23.84 -0.62 24.47
N GLY A 641 -24.06 -1.37 23.38
CA GLY A 641 -25.28 -1.29 22.58
C GLY A 641 -25.34 -0.07 21.64
N ASN A 642 -24.28 0.76 21.60
CA ASN A 642 -24.23 1.94 20.75
C ASN A 642 -24.12 1.55 19.27
N MET A 643 -24.77 2.33 18.41
CA MET A 643 -24.68 2.18 16.95
C MET A 643 -24.54 3.54 16.28
N SER A 644 -23.70 3.58 15.24
CA SER A 644 -23.63 4.72 14.33
C SER A 644 -23.92 4.24 12.92
N VAL A 645 -24.85 4.91 12.24
CA VAL A 645 -25.11 4.72 10.80
C VAL A 645 -24.61 5.96 10.07
N ILE A 646 -23.71 5.77 9.10
CA ILE A 646 -23.14 6.83 8.28
C ILE A 646 -23.63 6.67 6.85
N LEU A 647 -24.27 7.71 6.33
CA LEU A 647 -24.88 7.75 5.02
C LEU A 647 -24.20 8.85 4.20
N THR A 648 -23.80 8.53 2.97
CA THR A 648 -23.20 9.51 2.06
C THR A 648 -24.08 9.70 0.83
N ASN A 649 -24.43 10.95 0.52
CA ASN A 649 -25.08 11.31 -0.72
C ASN A 649 -24.07 12.04 -1.61
N ARG A 650 -23.62 11.38 -2.67
CA ARG A 650 -22.63 11.91 -3.62
C ARG A 650 -23.27 12.70 -4.77
N LYS A 651 -24.60 12.71 -4.87
CA LYS A 651 -25.33 13.41 -5.92
C LYS A 651 -25.50 14.89 -5.58
N ASN A 652 -25.72 15.70 -6.61
CA ASN A 652 -26.03 17.13 -6.47
C ASN A 652 -27.52 17.40 -6.17
N GLU A 653 -28.26 16.38 -5.79
CA GLU A 653 -29.68 16.44 -5.46
C GLU A 653 -29.94 15.69 -4.15
N ALA A 654 -31.05 16.04 -3.49
CA ALA A 654 -31.43 15.40 -2.24
C ALA A 654 -31.88 13.94 -2.51
N ALA A 655 -31.53 13.03 -1.61
CA ALA A 655 -31.82 11.61 -1.78
C ALA A 655 -32.73 11.09 -0.65
N PRO A 656 -33.97 10.67 -0.94
CA PRO A 656 -34.81 10.02 0.07
C PRO A 656 -34.26 8.62 0.39
N VAL A 657 -34.21 8.27 1.67
CA VAL A 657 -33.78 6.94 2.14
C VAL A 657 -34.65 6.47 3.30
N THR A 658 -34.83 5.16 3.38
CA THR A 658 -35.49 4.46 4.48
C THR A 658 -34.45 3.57 5.16
N VAL A 659 -34.19 3.75 6.45
CA VAL A 659 -33.24 2.95 7.23
C VAL A 659 -34.01 2.01 8.16
N ASN A 660 -33.85 0.71 7.96
CA ASN A 660 -34.45 -0.35 8.75
C ASN A 660 -33.39 -0.96 9.68
N LEU A 661 -33.54 -0.70 10.97
CA LEU A 661 -32.70 -1.19 12.05
C LEU A 661 -33.25 -2.54 12.54
N THR A 662 -32.83 -3.62 11.87
CA THR A 662 -33.32 -4.96 12.20
C THR A 662 -32.71 -5.47 13.50
N ASN A 663 -33.51 -6.16 14.31
CA ASN A 663 -33.07 -6.75 15.58
C ASN A 663 -32.36 -5.77 16.54
N TYR A 664 -32.65 -4.47 16.43
CA TYR A 664 -32.05 -3.42 17.24
C TYR A 664 -33.11 -2.65 18.02
N THR A 665 -32.84 -2.41 19.30
CA THR A 665 -33.71 -1.56 20.14
C THR A 665 -33.11 -0.16 20.15
N VAL A 666 -33.83 0.79 19.57
CA VAL A 666 -33.37 2.19 19.49
C VAL A 666 -33.30 2.79 20.90
N PRO A 667 -32.13 3.32 21.31
CA PRO A 667 -31.97 3.96 22.62
C PRO A 667 -32.64 5.34 22.65
N GLU A 668 -32.81 5.89 23.86
CA GLU A 668 -33.43 7.21 24.07
C GLU A 668 -32.63 8.33 23.40
N VAL A 669 -31.31 8.29 23.51
CA VAL A 669 -30.42 9.25 22.84
C VAL A 669 -30.23 8.82 21.39
N ASN A 670 -30.88 9.55 20.49
CA ASN A 670 -30.61 9.48 19.07
C ASN A 670 -30.31 10.88 18.52
N GLU A 671 -29.23 10.98 17.77
CA GLU A 671 -28.75 12.23 17.21
C GLU A 671 -28.57 12.10 15.71
N LYS A 672 -29.00 13.13 14.98
CA LYS A 672 -28.68 13.30 13.57
C LYS A 672 -27.63 14.37 13.43
N TRP A 673 -26.54 14.08 12.73
CA TRP A 673 -25.51 15.05 12.36
C TRP A 673 -25.39 15.13 10.85
N VAL A 674 -25.12 16.32 10.32
CA VAL A 674 -25.01 16.54 8.87
C VAL A 674 -23.76 17.34 8.57
N TYR A 675 -22.97 16.84 7.62
CA TYR A 675 -21.83 17.51 7.02
C TYR A 675 -22.18 17.90 5.59
N LYS A 676 -22.26 19.20 5.30
CA LYS A 676 -22.58 19.71 3.97
C LYS A 676 -21.99 21.08 3.70
N GLY A 677 -21.88 21.42 2.42
CA GLY A 677 -21.57 22.76 1.94
C GLY A 677 -22.80 23.45 1.35
N ASN A 678 -22.62 24.69 0.92
CA ASN A 678 -23.64 25.44 0.17
C ASN A 678 -23.82 24.88 -1.25
N ASP A 679 -22.75 24.34 -1.83
CA ASP A 679 -22.71 23.69 -3.14
C ASP A 679 -21.56 22.66 -3.17
N PRO A 680 -21.48 21.77 -4.19
CA PRO A 680 -20.47 20.72 -4.26
C PRO A 680 -19.01 21.20 -4.27
N LEU A 681 -18.74 22.46 -4.62
CA LEU A 681 -17.42 23.05 -4.67
C LEU A 681 -17.04 23.84 -3.40
N ASP A 682 -17.93 23.87 -2.40
CA ASP A 682 -17.71 24.60 -1.15
C ASP A 682 -16.48 24.06 -0.40
N LYS A 683 -15.56 24.97 -0.09
CA LYS A 683 -14.31 24.71 0.65
C LYS A 683 -14.44 24.92 2.15
N ASN A 684 -15.57 25.46 2.62
CA ASN A 684 -15.87 25.72 4.02
C ASN A 684 -17.16 25.04 4.49
N PRO A 685 -17.34 23.72 4.23
CA PRO A 685 -18.51 23.00 4.70
C PRO A 685 -18.59 22.94 6.23
N VAL A 686 -19.82 22.80 6.71
CA VAL A 686 -20.17 22.79 8.14
C VAL A 686 -20.63 21.40 8.54
N PHE A 687 -20.11 20.91 9.67
CA PHE A 687 -20.58 19.69 10.32
C PHE A 687 -21.28 20.06 11.63
N GLU A 688 -22.57 19.76 11.73
CA GLU A 688 -23.38 20.18 12.87
C GLU A 688 -24.46 19.17 13.24
N LYS A 689 -24.92 19.25 14.50
CA LYS A 689 -26.05 18.45 15.00
C LYS A 689 -27.34 19.01 14.42
N ALA A 690 -28.06 18.18 13.68
CA ALA A 690 -29.29 18.50 12.95
C ALA A 690 -30.54 17.89 13.62
N GLY A 691 -30.52 17.76 14.95
CA GLY A 691 -31.63 17.26 15.77
C GLY A 691 -31.60 15.74 16.00
N SER A 692 -32.78 15.13 16.03
CA SER A 692 -33.02 13.69 16.24
C SER A 692 -33.70 13.07 15.02
N ILE A 693 -33.78 11.75 14.96
CA ILE A 693 -34.58 11.03 13.95
C ILE A 693 -35.84 10.43 14.57
N SER A 694 -36.90 10.34 13.78
CA SER A 694 -38.10 9.59 14.15
C SER A 694 -37.95 8.15 13.73
N VAL A 695 -37.95 7.22 14.69
CA VAL A 695 -37.92 5.77 14.39
C VAL A 695 -39.24 5.15 14.82
N GLN A 696 -39.94 4.49 13.89
CA GLN A 696 -41.18 3.76 14.15
C GLN A 696 -41.00 2.30 13.74
N ASN A 697 -41.21 1.37 14.68
CA ASN A 697 -41.04 -0.07 14.45
C ASN A 697 -39.67 -0.44 13.86
N GLY A 698 -38.60 0.23 14.31
CA GLY A 698 -37.23 0.02 13.81
C GLY A 698 -36.93 0.70 12.46
N VAL A 699 -37.89 1.45 11.88
CA VAL A 699 -37.73 2.10 10.59
C VAL A 699 -37.63 3.63 10.76
N ALA A 700 -36.64 4.23 10.12
CA ALA A 700 -36.44 5.68 10.04
C ALA A 700 -36.50 6.13 8.58
N GLU A 701 -37.36 7.10 8.28
CA GLU A 701 -37.42 7.73 6.95
C GLU A 701 -36.74 9.10 7.01
N LEU A 702 -35.85 9.38 6.06
CA LEU A 702 -35.12 10.63 6.00
C LEU A 702 -34.79 11.02 4.55
N THR A 703 -34.38 12.27 4.37
CA THR A 703 -33.88 12.78 3.10
C THR A 703 -32.48 13.33 3.33
N LEU A 704 -31.50 12.78 2.63
CA LEU A 704 -30.12 13.22 2.68
C LEU A 704 -29.96 14.49 1.85
N ASP A 705 -29.24 15.48 2.39
CA ASP A 705 -28.89 16.70 1.67
C ASP A 705 -28.02 16.37 0.43
N PRO A 706 -28.06 17.19 -0.63
CA PRO A 706 -27.12 17.09 -1.75
C PRO A 706 -25.66 17.13 -1.26
N CYS A 707 -24.79 16.33 -1.85
CA CYS A 707 -23.34 16.32 -1.57
C CYS A 707 -23.03 16.38 -0.07
N SER A 708 -23.48 15.37 0.69
CA SER A 708 -23.44 15.40 2.14
C SER A 708 -23.04 14.07 2.78
N VAL A 709 -22.58 14.14 4.03
CA VAL A 709 -22.48 13.00 4.95
C VAL A 709 -23.50 13.22 6.07
N THR A 710 -24.35 12.23 6.31
CA THR A 710 -25.31 12.22 7.42
C THR A 710 -24.94 11.10 8.39
N VAL A 711 -24.88 11.41 9.68
CA VAL A 711 -24.65 10.43 10.74
C VAL A 711 -25.89 10.31 11.60
N ILE A 712 -26.32 9.09 11.86
CA ILE A 712 -27.32 8.75 12.87
C ILE A 712 -26.56 8.06 14.01
N ALA A 713 -26.41 8.75 15.13
CA ALA A 713 -25.78 8.22 16.33
C ALA A 713 -26.87 7.76 17.31
N LEU A 714 -26.88 6.47 17.65
CA LEU A 714 -27.81 5.81 18.55
C LEU A 714 -27.02 5.39 19.78
N LEU A 715 -27.15 6.14 20.87
CA LEU A 715 -26.26 6.05 22.02
C LEU A 715 -27.05 5.65 23.28
N THR A 716 -26.52 4.70 24.03
CA THR A 716 -27.03 4.37 25.35
C THR A 716 -26.61 5.47 26.33
N PRO A 717 -27.55 6.04 27.14
CA PRO A 717 -27.20 7.05 28.14
C PRO A 717 -26.16 6.52 29.11
N VAL A 718 -25.12 7.30 29.38
CA VAL A 718 -24.16 6.97 30.44
C VAL A 718 -24.86 7.17 31.79
N SER A 719 -25.08 6.11 32.54
CA SER A 719 -25.65 6.22 33.89
C SER A 719 -24.64 6.89 34.82
N GLY A 720 -24.76 8.20 35.08
CA GLY A 720 -24.02 8.83 36.18
C GLY A 720 -23.60 10.30 36.08
N GLU A 721 -23.89 11.03 35.01
CA GLU A 721 -23.66 12.49 35.01
C GLU A 721 -24.98 13.26 35.17
N PRO A 722 -25.09 14.18 36.14
CA PRO A 722 -26.28 15.02 36.26
C PRO A 722 -26.30 16.03 35.11
N ASP A 723 -27.38 16.00 34.34
CA ASP A 723 -27.74 17.01 33.36
C ASP A 723 -27.60 18.41 33.96
N ASN A 724 -26.79 19.25 33.32
CA ASN A 724 -26.79 20.68 33.58
C ASN A 724 -27.00 21.42 32.25
N ASP A 725 -28.22 21.30 31.72
CA ASP A 725 -28.79 22.31 30.84
C ASP A 725 -30.21 22.59 31.30
N GLY A 726 -30.48 23.85 31.65
CA GLY A 726 -31.79 24.28 32.11
C GLY A 726 -31.79 25.68 32.70
N SER A 727 -31.99 26.66 31.82
CA SER A 727 -32.67 27.94 32.06
C SER A 727 -31.91 29.12 32.71
N THR A 728 -31.81 30.17 31.90
CA THR A 728 -31.71 31.58 32.28
C THR A 728 -32.95 32.04 33.06
N GLU A 729 -32.78 32.64 34.23
CA GLU A 729 -33.68 33.66 34.81
C GLU A 729 -32.95 34.48 35.89
N GLU A 730 -33.50 35.67 36.17
CA GLU A 730 -32.85 36.92 36.56
C GLU A 730 -32.36 37.08 38.03
N GLU A 731 -31.58 38.17 38.20
CA GLU A 731 -30.98 38.81 39.38
C GLU A 731 -31.64 38.65 40.77
N SER A 732 -30.79 38.52 41.81
CA SER A 732 -30.59 39.56 42.85
C SER A 732 -29.79 39.07 44.07
N GLY A 733 -28.98 39.96 44.67
CA GLY A 733 -28.77 39.95 46.13
C GLY A 733 -27.41 39.50 46.71
N SER A 734 -26.47 40.45 46.76
CA SER A 734 -25.39 40.66 47.76
C SER A 734 -25.35 39.79 49.06
N SER A 735 -24.18 39.22 49.39
CA SER A 735 -23.26 39.75 50.43
C SER A 735 -22.34 38.68 51.07
N GLY A 736 -21.04 39.01 51.14
CA GLY A 736 -20.12 38.83 52.29
C GLY A 736 -19.90 37.45 52.92
N GLY A 737 -18.66 36.94 52.82
CA GLY A 737 -18.17 35.92 53.76
C GLY A 737 -16.84 35.28 53.33
N GLU A 738 -15.73 35.80 53.86
CA GLU A 738 -14.38 35.25 53.80
C GLU A 738 -14.29 33.82 54.38
N PRO A 739 -13.52 32.88 53.79
CA PRO A 739 -13.47 31.50 54.27
C PRO A 739 -12.45 31.29 55.40
N ALA A 740 -12.88 30.62 56.47
CA ALA A 740 -12.04 30.04 57.53
C ALA A 740 -11.78 28.53 57.25
N PRO A 741 -10.81 27.87 57.92
CA PRO A 741 -9.86 26.94 57.33
C PRO A 741 -10.38 25.52 57.07
N VAL A 742 -9.86 24.90 56.01
CA VAL A 742 -10.05 23.47 55.70
C VAL A 742 -9.29 22.61 56.71
N VAL A 743 -10.05 21.85 57.51
CA VAL A 743 -9.56 20.74 58.33
C VAL A 743 -9.40 19.51 57.42
N SER A 744 -8.18 18.98 57.33
CA SER A 744 -7.87 17.75 56.63
C SER A 744 -8.32 16.52 57.43
N VAL A 745 -9.20 15.72 56.84
CA VAL A 745 -9.56 14.36 57.31
C VAL A 745 -8.65 13.35 56.59
N PRO A 746 -8.01 12.39 57.28
CA PRO A 746 -7.12 11.43 56.65
C PRO A 746 -7.88 10.32 55.93
N THR A 747 -7.47 10.03 54.70
CA THR A 747 -7.91 8.89 53.87
C THR A 747 -7.40 7.55 54.47
N PRO A 748 -8.20 6.47 54.49
CA PRO A 748 -7.79 5.18 55.05
C PRO A 748 -6.68 4.50 54.22
N THR A 749 -5.66 3.99 54.93
CA THR A 749 -4.57 3.19 54.38
C THR A 749 -5.06 1.78 54.01
N PRO A 750 -4.81 1.26 52.78
CA PRO A 750 -5.09 -0.13 52.46
C PRO A 750 -4.12 -1.06 53.22
N THR A 751 -4.68 -2.13 53.80
CA THR A 751 -3.91 -3.20 54.47
C THR A 751 -3.17 -4.05 53.42
N PRO A 752 -1.88 -4.36 53.61
CA PRO A 752 -1.13 -5.17 52.65
C PRO A 752 -1.61 -6.63 52.65
N THR A 753 -2.00 -7.13 51.49
CA THR A 753 -2.22 -8.55 51.21
C THR A 753 -0.89 -9.31 51.34
N PRO A 754 -0.84 -10.48 52.00
CA PRO A 754 0.39 -11.26 52.15
C PRO A 754 0.93 -11.71 50.78
N THR A 755 2.19 -11.35 50.51
CA THR A 755 2.95 -11.77 49.34
C THR A 755 3.09 -13.29 49.31
N PRO A 756 2.67 -13.99 48.23
CA PRO A 756 2.99 -15.40 48.07
C PRO A 756 4.52 -15.55 47.95
N THR A 757 5.07 -16.49 48.71
CA THR A 757 6.47 -16.90 48.62
C THR A 757 6.79 -17.31 47.18
N PRO A 758 7.83 -16.75 46.54
CA PRO A 758 8.17 -17.12 45.17
C PRO A 758 8.59 -18.59 45.12
N THR A 759 7.81 -19.40 44.42
CA THR A 759 8.27 -20.68 43.87
C THR A 759 9.49 -20.39 43.00
N PRO A 760 10.62 -21.11 43.12
CA PRO A 760 11.78 -20.89 42.26
C PRO A 760 11.37 -21.13 40.81
N THR A 761 11.31 -20.05 40.03
CA THR A 761 11.17 -20.09 38.57
C THR A 761 12.33 -20.90 38.00
N PRO A 762 12.09 -21.90 37.13
CA PRO A 762 13.17 -22.57 36.44
C PRO A 762 13.96 -21.52 35.64
N THR A 763 15.27 -21.48 35.84
CA THR A 763 16.19 -20.65 35.05
C THR A 763 15.95 -20.95 33.57
N GLN A 764 15.37 -19.99 32.83
CA GLN A 764 15.31 -20.05 31.38
C GLN A 764 16.75 -20.22 30.85
N ALA A 765 16.93 -21.17 29.94
CA ALA A 765 18.14 -21.24 29.13
C ALA A 765 18.26 -19.91 28.34
N PRO A 766 19.48 -19.36 28.20
CA PRO A 766 19.68 -18.09 27.51
C PRO A 766 19.19 -18.19 26.06
N THR A 767 18.42 -17.19 25.65
CA THR A 767 17.95 -16.97 24.28
C THR A 767 19.13 -16.63 23.37
N PRO A 768 19.43 -17.42 22.33
CA PRO A 768 20.39 -17.03 21.31
C PRO A 768 19.84 -15.89 20.44
N GLY A 769 20.65 -14.85 20.21
CA GLY A 769 20.58 -14.09 18.95
C GLY A 769 20.11 -12.63 18.98
N ALA A 770 20.24 -11.89 20.08
CA ALA A 770 20.43 -10.44 19.97
C ALA A 770 21.91 -10.18 19.65
N ALA A 771 22.24 -9.53 18.54
CA ALA A 771 23.62 -9.10 18.30
C ALA A 771 23.97 -8.01 19.31
N VAL A 772 24.52 -8.41 20.46
CA VAL A 772 25.01 -7.50 21.49
C VAL A 772 26.28 -6.84 20.95
N TYR A 773 26.21 -5.54 20.67
CA TYR A 773 27.38 -4.75 20.30
C TYR A 773 28.20 -4.46 21.56
N PHE A 774 29.37 -5.10 21.67
CA PHE A 774 30.30 -4.85 22.76
C PHE A 774 31.15 -3.60 22.48
N THR A 775 31.19 -2.70 23.46
CA THR A 775 31.87 -1.39 23.34
C THR A 775 33.37 -1.51 23.05
N ASP A 776 34.00 -2.62 23.43
CA ASP A 776 35.42 -2.92 23.23
C ASP A 776 35.72 -3.80 22.00
N VAL A 777 34.71 -4.08 21.18
CA VAL A 777 34.86 -4.89 19.96
C VAL A 777 34.79 -4.05 18.69
N LYS A 778 34.20 -2.85 18.71
CA LYS A 778 33.89 -2.05 17.50
C LYS A 778 35.00 -1.99 16.43
N ASP A 779 36.25 -1.76 16.84
CA ASP A 779 37.41 -1.62 15.95
C ASP A 779 38.42 -2.78 16.11
N HIS A 780 38.02 -3.87 16.76
CA HIS A 780 38.88 -5.00 17.05
C HIS A 780 39.00 -5.95 15.84
N TRP A 781 40.19 -6.51 15.56
CA TRP A 781 40.42 -7.35 14.38
C TRP A 781 39.51 -8.60 14.32
N ALA A 782 39.12 -9.12 15.49
CA ALA A 782 38.23 -10.29 15.63
C ALA A 782 36.72 -9.94 15.64
N THR A 783 36.33 -8.72 15.25
CA THR A 783 34.93 -8.26 15.34
C THR A 783 33.96 -9.21 14.65
N GLN A 784 34.31 -9.66 13.44
CA GLN A 784 33.42 -10.49 12.63
C GLN A 784 33.23 -11.87 13.26
N GLU A 785 34.31 -12.48 13.75
CA GLU A 785 34.29 -13.80 14.38
C GLU A 785 33.54 -13.76 15.71
N ILE A 786 33.72 -12.70 16.50
CA ILE A 786 33.00 -12.46 17.76
C ILE A 786 31.50 -12.35 17.48
N ARG A 787 31.09 -11.51 16.52
CA ARG A 787 29.68 -11.38 16.12
C ARG A 787 29.09 -12.71 15.64
N LYS A 788 29.84 -13.50 14.86
CA LYS A 788 29.39 -14.80 14.36
C LYS A 788 29.09 -15.78 15.50
N LEU A 789 29.98 -15.93 16.49
CA LEU A 789 29.74 -16.86 17.60
C LEU A 789 28.65 -16.39 18.58
N ILE A 790 28.42 -15.08 18.72
CA ILE A 790 27.29 -14.53 19.49
C ILE A 790 25.96 -14.81 18.80
N ALA A 791 25.89 -14.57 17.48
CA ALA A 791 24.69 -14.84 16.69
C ALA A 791 24.27 -16.32 16.73
N LEU A 792 25.27 -17.22 16.82
CA LEU A 792 25.05 -18.65 16.99
C LEU A 792 24.69 -19.06 18.44
N GLY A 793 24.73 -18.13 19.40
CA GLY A 793 24.46 -18.39 20.81
C GLY A 793 25.55 -19.17 21.55
N TYR A 794 26.76 -19.26 20.99
CA TYR A 794 27.84 -20.07 21.56
C TYR A 794 28.67 -19.31 22.59
N ILE A 795 28.70 -17.98 22.50
CA ILE A 795 29.42 -17.12 23.42
C ILE A 795 28.61 -15.87 23.75
N GLU A 796 28.71 -15.46 25.01
CA GLU A 796 28.14 -14.21 25.52
C GLU A 796 29.27 -13.29 26.00
N GLY A 797 28.99 -12.00 26.08
CA GLY A 797 29.88 -11.04 26.72
C GLY A 797 29.57 -10.90 28.21
N TYR A 798 30.28 -9.97 28.83
CA TYR A 798 30.13 -9.71 30.25
C TYR A 798 28.90 -8.81 30.51
N PRO A 799 28.30 -8.89 31.71
CA PRO A 799 27.15 -8.06 32.09
C PRO A 799 27.41 -6.55 32.02
N ASP A 800 28.67 -6.13 31.95
CA ASP A 800 29.11 -4.73 31.81
C ASP A 800 29.11 -4.25 30.35
N GLY A 801 28.59 -5.03 29.40
CA GLY A 801 28.49 -4.66 27.99
C GLY A 801 29.83 -4.71 27.23
N ARG A 802 30.81 -5.47 27.75
CA ARG A 802 32.11 -5.70 27.10
C ARG A 802 32.30 -7.17 26.74
N PHE A 803 33.10 -7.44 25.72
CA PHE A 803 33.51 -8.80 25.34
C PHE A 803 34.86 -9.20 25.92
N ARG A 804 35.73 -8.20 26.14
CA ARG A 804 37.13 -8.29 26.55
C ARG A 804 37.95 -9.15 25.59
N PRO A 805 38.04 -8.77 24.30
CA PRO A 805 38.66 -9.61 23.26
C PRO A 805 40.13 -9.92 23.54
N ASP A 806 40.87 -8.99 24.15
CA ASP A 806 42.29 -9.14 24.46
C ASP A 806 42.57 -9.81 25.82
N ASN A 807 41.54 -10.13 26.61
CA ASN A 807 41.74 -10.86 27.85
C ASN A 807 42.11 -12.32 27.55
N GLY A 808 42.95 -12.89 28.41
CA GLY A 808 43.26 -14.32 28.37
C GLY A 808 42.01 -15.17 28.55
N ILE A 809 41.95 -16.30 27.85
CA ILE A 809 40.90 -17.32 28.02
C ILE A 809 41.42 -18.49 28.85
N THR A 810 40.59 -19.03 29.73
CA THR A 810 40.92 -20.22 30.52
C THR A 810 40.71 -21.51 29.73
N ARG A 811 41.33 -22.60 30.19
CA ARG A 811 41.13 -23.95 29.64
C ARG A 811 39.65 -24.36 29.66
N ALA A 812 38.94 -24.08 30.74
CA ALA A 812 37.52 -24.41 30.89
C ALA A 812 36.62 -23.62 29.93
N GLU A 813 36.84 -22.31 29.79
CA GLU A 813 36.08 -21.46 28.87
C GLU A 813 36.26 -21.92 27.43
N PHE A 814 37.49 -22.18 27.00
CA PHE A 814 37.75 -22.64 25.64
C PHE A 814 37.07 -23.99 25.34
N ILE A 815 37.12 -24.94 26.28
CA ILE A 815 36.46 -26.24 26.12
C ILE A 815 34.94 -26.11 26.04
N LYS A 816 34.32 -25.27 26.86
CA LYS A 816 32.88 -24.99 26.74
C LYS A 816 32.55 -24.44 25.35
N LEU A 817 33.30 -23.44 24.87
CA LEU A 817 33.05 -22.84 23.57
C LEU A 817 33.21 -23.85 22.42
N LEU A 818 34.30 -24.62 22.44
CA LEU A 818 34.61 -25.58 21.39
C LEU A 818 33.56 -26.71 21.34
N THR A 819 33.16 -27.24 22.49
CA THR A 819 32.16 -28.32 22.56
C THR A 819 30.76 -27.87 22.12
N LEU A 820 30.36 -26.63 22.48
CA LEU A 820 29.11 -26.03 22.00
C LEU A 820 29.15 -25.77 20.49
N ALA A 821 30.24 -25.19 19.98
CA ALA A 821 30.38 -24.87 18.57
C ALA A 821 30.29 -26.12 17.69
N LEU A 822 30.93 -27.21 18.10
CA LEU A 822 30.91 -28.49 17.40
C LEU A 822 29.64 -29.32 17.61
N LYS A 823 28.69 -28.84 18.43
CA LYS A 823 27.44 -29.53 18.77
C LYS A 823 27.66 -30.99 19.21
N LEU A 824 28.69 -31.23 20.01
CA LEU A 824 29.01 -32.58 20.46
C LEU A 824 27.88 -33.16 21.33
N GLU A 825 27.56 -34.43 21.09
CA GLU A 825 26.58 -35.13 21.91
C GLU A 825 27.13 -35.41 23.31
N GLN A 826 26.26 -35.38 24.33
CA GLN A 826 26.67 -35.63 25.70
C GLN A 826 27.28 -37.03 25.84
N LYS A 827 28.57 -37.10 26.16
CA LYS A 827 29.31 -38.36 26.36
C LYS A 827 29.97 -38.37 27.74
N THR A 828 29.80 -39.49 28.46
CA THR A 828 30.43 -39.64 29.78
C THR A 828 31.94 -39.85 29.62
N GLY A 829 32.74 -38.98 30.23
CA GLY A 829 34.20 -39.12 30.28
C GLY A 829 34.75 -38.90 31.69
N LYS A 830 36.07 -38.73 31.78
CA LYS A 830 36.76 -38.60 33.06
C LYS A 830 36.43 -37.27 33.74
N VAL A 831 36.01 -37.35 35.00
CA VAL A 831 35.94 -36.20 35.92
C VAL A 831 37.24 -36.15 36.72
N TYR A 832 37.86 -34.97 36.81
CA TYR A 832 39.10 -34.74 37.55
C TYR A 832 38.76 -34.19 38.94
N ALA A 833 39.65 -34.37 39.92
CA ALA A 833 39.38 -33.99 41.30
C ALA A 833 39.11 -32.48 41.43
N ASP A 834 39.79 -31.66 40.62
CA ASP A 834 39.64 -30.21 40.58
C ASP A 834 38.47 -29.74 39.70
N THR A 835 37.71 -30.64 39.06
CA THR A 835 36.52 -30.31 38.25
C THR A 835 35.21 -30.82 38.83
N GLU A 836 35.22 -31.61 39.91
CA GLU A 836 34.01 -32.23 40.49
C GLU A 836 32.91 -31.22 40.84
N SER A 837 33.30 -30.04 41.32
CA SER A 837 32.40 -28.94 41.70
C SER A 837 32.48 -27.74 40.75
N HIS A 838 33.20 -27.87 39.63
CA HIS A 838 33.44 -26.77 38.70
C HIS A 838 32.29 -26.65 37.68
N TRP A 839 31.92 -25.43 37.29
CA TRP A 839 30.81 -25.19 36.35
C TRP A 839 31.03 -25.85 34.98
N ALA A 840 32.30 -26.04 34.60
CA ALA A 840 32.68 -26.67 33.34
C ALA A 840 32.80 -28.20 33.39
N ARG A 841 32.42 -28.84 34.52
CA ARG A 841 32.61 -30.28 34.76
C ARG A 841 32.20 -31.14 33.56
N ASP A 842 30.97 -30.95 33.09
CA ASP A 842 30.39 -31.82 32.06
C ASP A 842 31.01 -31.57 30.68
N TYR A 843 31.33 -30.31 30.35
CA TYR A 843 32.06 -29.97 29.13
C TYR A 843 33.47 -30.57 29.12
N ILE A 844 34.17 -30.55 30.26
CA ILE A 844 35.51 -31.14 30.40
C ILE A 844 35.46 -32.66 30.31
N ALA A 845 34.50 -33.30 30.99
CA ALA A 845 34.31 -34.75 30.91
C ALA A 845 33.97 -35.19 29.48
N MET A 846 33.10 -34.43 28.79
CA MET A 846 32.75 -34.68 27.39
C MET A 846 33.97 -34.52 26.47
N ALA A 847 34.72 -33.41 26.57
CA ALA A 847 35.93 -33.21 25.79
C ALA A 847 36.96 -34.32 26.02
N ASN A 848 37.06 -34.85 27.24
CA ASN A 848 37.89 -36.02 27.51
C ASN A 848 37.39 -37.29 26.80
N ALA A 849 36.09 -37.54 26.80
CA ALA A 849 35.48 -38.71 26.16
C ALA A 849 35.60 -38.71 24.62
N TYR A 850 35.70 -37.52 24.02
CA TYR A 850 35.98 -37.32 22.59
C TYR A 850 37.48 -37.24 22.27
N GLY A 851 38.37 -37.35 23.27
CA GLY A 851 39.82 -37.24 23.05
C GLY A 851 40.30 -35.82 22.72
N ILE A 852 39.45 -34.80 22.90
CA ILE A 852 39.74 -33.39 22.61
C ILE A 852 40.74 -32.84 23.62
N ALA A 853 40.55 -33.13 24.91
CA ALA A 853 41.42 -32.64 25.97
C ALA A 853 41.63 -33.64 27.11
N GLY A 854 42.86 -33.67 27.63
CA GLY A 854 43.25 -34.37 28.85
C GLY A 854 43.69 -33.40 29.94
N GLY A 855 43.69 -33.88 31.18
CA GLY A 855 44.32 -33.18 32.31
C GLY A 855 45.84 -33.29 32.27
N TYR A 856 46.51 -32.47 33.07
CA TYR A 856 47.97 -32.54 33.21
C TYR A 856 48.45 -33.86 33.80
N ASN A 857 47.61 -34.51 34.60
CA ASN A 857 47.84 -35.84 35.12
C ASN A 857 46.50 -36.56 35.34
N ASP A 858 46.55 -37.74 35.96
CA ASP A 858 45.36 -38.55 36.17
C ASP A 858 44.30 -37.94 37.10
N THR A 859 44.62 -36.88 37.84
CA THR A 859 43.76 -36.30 38.88
C THR A 859 43.46 -34.82 38.70
N ILE A 860 44.27 -34.09 37.91
CA ILE A 860 44.21 -32.62 37.79
C ILE A 860 44.02 -32.20 36.33
N PHE A 861 43.01 -31.36 36.06
CA PHE A 861 42.76 -30.75 34.76
C PHE A 861 43.24 -29.29 34.64
N ALA A 862 43.22 -28.57 35.76
CA ALA A 862 43.43 -27.14 35.91
C ALA A 862 42.45 -26.29 35.06
N PRO A 863 41.14 -26.28 35.38
CA PRO A 863 40.12 -25.62 34.56
C PRO A 863 40.31 -24.10 34.41
N ASP A 864 40.76 -23.43 35.48
CA ASP A 864 40.89 -21.98 35.54
C ASP A 864 42.28 -21.45 35.12
N GLU A 865 43.20 -22.33 34.73
CA GLU A 865 44.49 -21.88 34.20
C GLU A 865 44.35 -21.23 32.82
N PRO A 866 45.12 -20.16 32.53
CA PRO A 866 45.19 -19.58 31.20
C PRO A 866 45.61 -20.62 30.16
N LEU A 867 44.86 -20.69 29.06
CA LEU A 867 45.15 -21.61 27.97
C LEU A 867 46.35 -21.11 27.17
N THR A 868 47.37 -21.94 26.95
CA THR A 868 48.47 -21.57 26.05
C THR A 868 48.09 -21.81 24.59
N ARG A 869 48.73 -21.08 23.68
CA ARG A 869 48.48 -21.23 22.23
C ARG A 869 48.81 -22.63 21.71
N GLU A 870 49.86 -23.28 22.22
CA GLU A 870 50.16 -24.68 21.84
C GLU A 870 49.14 -25.68 22.37
N GLN A 871 48.55 -25.45 23.55
CA GLN A 871 47.44 -26.27 24.06
C GLN A 871 46.18 -26.08 23.22
N MET A 872 45.85 -24.83 22.87
CA MET A 872 44.70 -24.50 22.01
C MET A 872 44.79 -25.20 20.65
N ALA A 873 45.98 -25.22 20.04
CA ALA A 873 46.21 -25.90 18.77
C ALA A 873 46.01 -27.42 18.84
N VAL A 874 46.48 -28.06 19.92
CA VAL A 874 46.28 -29.50 20.13
C VAL A 874 44.80 -29.84 20.33
N MET A 875 44.08 -29.06 21.14
CA MET A 875 42.65 -29.29 21.35
C MET A 875 41.84 -29.19 20.06
N ILE A 876 42.15 -28.22 19.20
CA ILE A 876 41.48 -28.06 17.90
C ILE A 876 41.85 -29.16 16.92
N ALA A 877 43.13 -29.53 16.82
CA ALA A 877 43.56 -30.61 15.95
C ALA A 877 42.91 -31.95 16.34
N ASN A 878 42.79 -32.22 17.63
CA ASN A 878 42.10 -33.41 18.13
C ASN A 878 40.60 -33.35 17.85
N ALA A 879 39.95 -32.21 18.09
CA ALA A 879 38.51 -32.05 17.87
C ALA A 879 38.10 -32.19 16.40
N LEU A 880 38.99 -31.84 15.48
CA LEU A 880 38.78 -31.99 14.03
C LEU A 880 39.39 -33.27 13.46
N GLU A 881 39.95 -34.14 14.32
CA GLU A 881 40.64 -35.38 13.94
C GLU A 881 41.68 -35.18 12.81
N LEU A 882 42.43 -34.07 12.87
CA LEU A 882 43.36 -33.70 11.80
C LEU A 882 44.47 -34.74 11.64
N PRO A 883 44.85 -35.12 10.40
CA PRO A 883 46.01 -35.95 10.16
C PRO A 883 47.29 -35.27 10.65
N LEU A 884 47.94 -35.85 11.67
CA LEU A 884 49.14 -35.26 12.29
C LEU A 884 50.44 -35.49 11.51
N THR A 885 50.39 -36.30 10.45
CA THR A 885 51.53 -36.52 9.56
C THR A 885 51.43 -35.53 8.39
N VAL A 886 52.10 -34.39 8.52
CA VAL A 886 52.06 -33.32 7.51
C VAL A 886 53.45 -32.82 7.15
N GLU A 887 53.68 -32.62 5.86
CA GLU A 887 54.80 -31.83 5.34
C GLU A 887 54.33 -30.38 5.17
N GLU A 888 54.50 -29.59 6.21
CA GLU A 888 54.14 -28.16 6.23
C GLU A 888 55.31 -27.35 6.80
N PRO A 889 55.78 -26.28 6.14
CA PRO A 889 56.79 -25.41 6.71
C PRO A 889 56.35 -24.86 8.06
N GLY A 890 57.20 -25.00 9.08
CA GLY A 890 56.93 -24.51 10.42
C GLY A 890 56.88 -22.99 10.55
N PHE A 891 56.42 -22.50 11.70
CA PHE A 891 56.65 -21.11 12.13
C PHE A 891 58.13 -20.89 12.51
N LYS A 892 58.56 -19.63 12.59
CA LYS A 892 59.96 -19.28 12.90
C LYS A 892 60.42 -19.81 14.26
N ASP A 893 59.50 -19.91 15.20
CA ASP A 893 59.71 -20.26 16.60
C ASP A 893 59.31 -21.71 16.92
N MET A 894 59.26 -22.60 15.92
CA MET A 894 58.96 -24.03 16.13
C MET A 894 59.94 -24.75 17.07
N ALA A 895 61.14 -24.21 17.28
CA ALA A 895 62.09 -24.72 18.26
C ALA A 895 61.62 -24.50 19.72
N MET A 896 60.71 -23.55 19.96
CA MET A 896 60.13 -23.26 21.29
C MET A 896 58.84 -24.05 21.57
N VAL A 897 58.30 -24.74 20.56
CA VAL A 897 57.10 -25.57 20.67
C VAL A 897 57.44 -26.87 21.36
N SER A 898 56.63 -27.27 22.34
CA SER A 898 56.77 -28.56 23.00
C SER A 898 56.61 -29.72 22.00
N ASP A 899 57.40 -30.79 22.12
CA ASP A 899 57.40 -31.89 21.14
C ASP A 899 56.01 -32.51 20.89
N TRP A 900 55.17 -32.57 21.93
CA TRP A 900 53.80 -33.10 21.85
C TRP A 900 52.83 -32.22 21.03
N ALA A 901 53.13 -30.93 20.85
CA ALA A 901 52.25 -29.99 20.15
C ALA A 901 52.65 -29.76 18.68
N LYS A 902 53.90 -30.10 18.30
CA LYS A 902 54.47 -29.78 16.99
C LYS A 902 53.60 -30.26 15.83
N SER A 903 53.23 -31.54 15.84
CA SER A 903 52.44 -32.12 14.74
C SER A 903 51.03 -31.52 14.64
N ALA A 904 50.39 -31.21 15.77
CA ALA A 904 49.07 -30.58 15.79
C ALA A 904 49.10 -29.16 15.24
N ILE A 905 50.11 -28.37 15.60
CA ILE A 905 50.29 -27.00 15.10
C ILE A 905 50.51 -27.01 13.59
N LEU A 906 51.36 -27.91 13.08
CA LEU A 906 51.59 -28.03 11.64
C LEU A 906 50.33 -28.49 10.90
N ALA A 907 49.57 -29.42 11.47
CA ALA A 907 48.31 -29.89 10.87
C ALA A 907 47.25 -28.79 10.82
N ALA A 908 47.08 -28.02 11.91
CA ALA A 908 46.16 -26.90 11.95
C ALA A 908 46.60 -25.76 10.99
N LYS A 909 47.91 -25.54 10.85
CA LYS A 909 48.46 -24.59 9.86
C LYS A 909 48.16 -25.00 8.43
N LYS A 910 48.46 -26.25 8.06
CA LYS A 910 48.22 -26.79 6.72
C LYS A 910 46.76 -26.64 6.29
N ASN A 911 45.83 -26.76 7.24
CA ASN A 911 44.39 -26.64 6.99
C ASN A 911 43.87 -25.19 7.13
N GLY A 912 44.74 -24.19 7.25
CA GLY A 912 44.35 -22.77 7.30
C GLY A 912 43.64 -22.34 8.58
N ILE A 913 43.66 -23.18 9.62
CA ILE A 913 42.99 -22.94 10.89
C ILE A 913 43.86 -22.04 11.79
N ILE A 914 45.18 -22.24 11.74
CA ILE A 914 46.15 -21.44 12.48
C ILE A 914 47.14 -20.81 11.49
N LEU A 915 47.13 -19.48 11.40
CA LEU A 915 47.98 -18.73 10.46
C LEU A 915 49.22 -18.11 11.13
N GLY A 916 49.31 -18.13 12.46
CA GLY A 916 50.36 -17.44 13.22
C GLY A 916 50.20 -15.92 13.20
N TYR A 917 51.23 -15.21 13.66
CA TYR A 917 51.30 -13.75 13.61
C TYR A 917 51.93 -13.25 12.30
N PRO A 918 51.74 -11.97 11.93
CA PRO A 918 52.32 -11.40 10.70
C PRO A 918 53.85 -11.51 10.59
N ASP A 919 54.56 -11.64 11.71
CA ASP A 919 56.01 -11.85 11.79
C ASP A 919 56.46 -13.30 11.50
N MET A 920 55.50 -14.20 11.21
CA MET A 920 55.66 -15.64 11.04
C MET A 920 56.03 -16.41 12.32
N GLU A 921 55.74 -15.86 13.50
CA GLU A 921 55.82 -16.56 14.79
C GLU A 921 54.47 -17.17 15.21
N PHE A 922 54.54 -18.22 16.04
CA PHE A 922 53.37 -18.86 16.64
C PHE A 922 53.15 -18.45 18.11
N LYS A 923 54.22 -18.19 18.86
CA LYS A 923 54.27 -17.88 20.30
C LYS A 923 53.66 -18.98 21.18
N PRO A 924 54.24 -20.20 21.20
CA PRO A 924 53.60 -21.40 21.76
C PRO A 924 53.23 -21.31 23.25
N SER A 925 54.10 -20.71 24.06
CA SER A 925 53.89 -20.57 25.51
C SER A 925 53.09 -19.33 25.91
N ALA A 926 52.72 -18.46 24.97
CA ALA A 926 51.89 -17.31 25.27
C ALA A 926 50.45 -17.75 25.58
N GLY A 927 49.80 -17.03 26.50
CA GLY A 927 48.38 -17.21 26.80
C GLY A 927 47.54 -16.79 25.59
N ALA A 928 46.56 -17.61 25.23
CA ALA A 928 45.60 -17.31 24.18
C ALA A 928 44.59 -16.27 24.66
N THR A 929 44.25 -15.31 23.78
CA THR A 929 43.19 -14.34 24.07
C THR A 929 41.81 -14.89 23.69
N ARG A 930 40.75 -14.28 24.24
CA ARG A 930 39.36 -14.59 23.85
C ARG A 930 39.12 -14.39 22.35
N ALA A 931 39.70 -13.34 21.76
CA ALA A 931 39.65 -13.10 20.32
C ALA A 931 40.33 -14.21 19.50
N GLU A 932 41.50 -14.68 19.94
CA GLU A 932 42.22 -15.77 19.27
C GLU A 932 41.45 -17.09 19.34
N ALA A 933 40.85 -17.40 20.49
CA ALA A 933 40.00 -18.58 20.67
C ALA A 933 38.78 -18.56 19.74
N VAL A 934 38.07 -17.43 19.71
CA VAL A 934 36.90 -17.23 18.85
C VAL A 934 37.24 -17.35 17.37
N ASN A 935 38.34 -16.71 16.94
CA ASN A 935 38.81 -16.78 15.57
C ASN A 935 39.08 -18.23 15.15
N ILE A 936 39.83 -18.98 15.95
CA ILE A 936 40.16 -20.37 15.63
C ILE A 936 38.91 -21.27 15.63
N ILE A 937 37.95 -21.06 16.53
CA ILE A 937 36.67 -21.79 16.52
C ILE A 937 35.89 -21.49 15.25
N VAL A 938 35.83 -20.23 14.80
CA VAL A 938 35.17 -19.88 13.53
C VAL A 938 35.86 -20.53 12.33
N LYS A 939 37.19 -20.58 12.31
CA LYS A 939 37.95 -21.30 11.27
C LYS A 939 37.70 -22.81 11.32
N ALA A 940 37.60 -23.39 12.52
CA ALA A 940 37.27 -24.80 12.71
C ALA A 940 35.85 -25.13 12.21
N LEU A 941 34.87 -24.27 12.46
CA LEU A 941 33.51 -24.43 11.91
C LEU A 941 33.51 -24.42 10.38
N GLY A 942 34.23 -23.47 9.77
CA GLY A 942 34.37 -23.39 8.31
C GLY A 942 35.20 -24.52 7.68
N PHE A 943 35.84 -25.37 8.49
CA PHE A 943 36.52 -26.59 8.02
C PHE A 943 35.56 -27.80 7.98
N ILE A 944 34.49 -27.78 8.79
CA ILE A 944 33.50 -28.86 8.89
C ILE A 944 32.31 -28.63 7.94
N GLU A 945 32.00 -27.36 7.66
CA GLU A 945 31.07 -26.91 6.59
C GLU A 945 31.67 -27.13 5.20
#